data_AF-A0A9P6GYJ5-F1
#
_entry.id   AF-A0A9P6GYJ5-F1
#
_cell.length_a   1.000
_cell.length_b   1.000
_cell.length_c   1.000
_cell.angle_alpha   90.00
_cell.angle_beta   90.00
_cell.angle_gamma   90.00
#
_symmetry.space_group_name_H-M   'P 1'
#
loop_
_entity.id
_entity.type
_entity.pdbx_description
1 polymer ?
#
loop_
_entity_poly.entity_id
_entity_poly.type
_entity_poly.pdbx_seq_one_letter_code
_entity_poly.pdbx_strand_id
1 'polypeptide(L)'
;MDLVKKYNEMVSEISSKLDYIYNNEIETLKTFLKATDIEKYKAFSNNETDNKVMSLYEFKDGVLEIIVTMIENGIRKFDPELVSLVGDVVISDIPIVSGESAVLLEEIVKKIYKKCFYVLFYTGDISKLQNIKKFVEKQDIPDFRNVCLSILFKVDHWSSFDLESLSTLSSPAVVYDLVRMYKEDLIEEIRYKLVKGVSLLISRERDPQELKNIYLIFSEINQFKFEDLVTKPVDGEYSNEYFMFIHSLVVDSSSAVQAFNLLVSGGLFDNLRDGISDIITMNIVENRDVDPNDEEFVLHLIEIMSRILSYRNQDLEYIRLYFIRFIDPLMRYITGGVGIKTRGSVFSFLDQYMDDEESKIGITEFFRTTKFFRKENFLRDVEEEMKTGCFFSTPKALKFLSYLDLELAVECALYALRSEDVKTIRIAFDLFSKTDKNITQSILLNARHIRIAMLRSESLTRYIARFQAEKGVVLNDVGIISVIVATSNPDFFSFVRLFDNFGLFLNGKFLDRISESKKEGLEYLIKATENSSEACKFVESNQEYFNSLMEDFPVLSPLLCHIYDNLLEFDIENIEISFTDGFRVREMASAHLFSALSKKLAYAYLTQSTIDSKYITNKSYALEQDSIQSYMLYLKARLVIGDNIDTLIADFVSCYENTDEIVGYYKIVTGKDIVNKTSSVIACFDKKDSSLFVKLYPRASTLERFLLYFTIDTDDNDVKNIIKEEVTRITLSKNMSMEDRMILRQCIYSLLRMKNIDSIVRLIDDFEDTTLLLKLNIRNIATGGMYFNPQLVRKGSIDLQICAVFILYYNNIWNHSLLKDWIVHLYKENRSNKDLEYLVGDINRKNEYGFEIQLL
;
A
#
# COMPACT_ATOMS: atom_id res chain seq x y z
N MET A 1 -29.02 -1.69 -15.24
CA MET A 1 -28.41 -0.72 -14.31
C MET A 1 -27.68 -1.57 -13.28
N ASP A 2 -26.35 -1.42 -13.20
CA ASP A 2 -25.50 -2.29 -12.39
C ASP A 2 -25.87 -2.18 -10.90
N LEU A 3 -26.37 -3.28 -10.33
CA LEU A 3 -26.77 -3.37 -8.93
C LEU A 3 -25.58 -3.11 -7.99
N VAL A 4 -24.36 -3.49 -8.41
CA VAL A 4 -23.13 -3.27 -7.64
C VAL A 4 -22.80 -1.78 -7.56
N LYS A 5 -22.90 -1.06 -8.69
CA LYS A 5 -22.70 0.39 -8.72
C LYS A 5 -23.66 1.13 -7.79
N LYS A 6 -24.96 0.79 -7.85
CA LYS A 6 -25.98 1.39 -6.99
C LYS A 6 -25.79 1.05 -5.51
N TYR A 7 -25.27 -0.14 -5.22
CA TYR A 7 -24.90 -0.54 -3.86
C TYR A 7 -23.74 0.31 -3.32
N ASN A 8 -22.68 0.51 -4.10
CA ASN A 8 -21.54 1.34 -3.69
C ASN A 8 -21.93 2.80 -3.43
N GLU A 9 -22.80 3.37 -4.28
CA GLU A 9 -23.40 4.69 -4.06
C GLU A 9 -24.13 4.75 -2.71
N MET A 10 -24.96 3.74 -2.41
CA MET A 10 -25.74 3.67 -1.18
C MET A 10 -24.87 3.52 0.08
N VAL A 11 -23.78 2.74 0.03
CA VAL A 11 -22.81 2.62 1.13
C VAL A 11 -22.20 3.99 1.46
N SER A 12 -21.84 4.76 0.42
CA SER A 12 -21.26 6.11 0.57
C SER A 12 -22.27 7.11 1.15
N GLU A 13 -23.54 7.04 0.73
CA GLU A 13 -24.61 7.90 1.24
C GLU A 13 -24.94 7.64 2.71
N ILE A 14 -25.06 6.37 3.11
CA ILE A 14 -25.37 6.00 4.50
C ILE A 14 -24.22 6.37 5.44
N SER A 15 -22.97 6.24 4.97
CA SER A 15 -21.79 6.65 5.73
C SER A 15 -21.70 8.17 5.95
N SER A 16 -22.39 8.99 5.12
CA SER A 16 -22.32 10.45 5.16
C SER A 16 -23.58 11.14 5.70
N LYS A 17 -24.73 10.46 5.76
CA LYS A 17 -26.01 11.00 6.25
C LYS A 17 -26.70 10.02 7.21
N LEU A 18 -26.20 9.93 8.43
CA LEU A 18 -26.67 8.96 9.44
C LEU A 18 -28.03 9.30 10.07
N ASP A 19 -28.51 10.55 9.96
CA ASP A 19 -29.68 11.01 10.73
C ASP A 19 -31.05 10.81 10.04
N TYR A 20 -31.10 10.50 8.74
CA TYR A 20 -32.36 10.34 7.99
C TYR A 20 -32.24 9.31 6.85
N ILE A 21 -33.12 8.31 6.87
CA ILE A 21 -33.35 7.40 5.73
C ILE A 21 -34.57 7.93 4.96
N TYR A 22 -34.45 8.14 3.65
CA TYR A 22 -35.62 8.40 2.82
C TYR A 22 -36.25 7.08 2.35
N ASN A 23 -37.52 7.13 1.92
CA ASN A 23 -38.22 5.94 1.43
C ASN A 23 -37.53 5.31 0.21
N ASN A 24 -36.72 6.06 -0.54
CA ASN A 24 -36.02 5.58 -1.74
C ASN A 24 -34.89 4.59 -1.40
N GLU A 25 -34.18 4.81 -0.31
CA GLU A 25 -33.11 3.94 0.20
C GLU A 25 -33.72 2.61 0.68
N ILE A 26 -34.85 2.66 1.39
CA ILE A 26 -35.59 1.45 1.80
C ILE A 26 -36.02 0.64 0.57
N GLU A 27 -36.61 1.28 -0.45
CA GLU A 27 -36.98 0.60 -1.70
C GLU A 27 -35.77 0.03 -2.45
N THR A 28 -34.63 0.69 -2.36
CA THR A 28 -33.37 0.19 -2.95
C THR A 28 -32.86 -1.04 -2.22
N LEU A 29 -32.87 -1.07 -0.88
CA LEU A 29 -32.54 -2.27 -0.08
C LEU A 29 -33.47 -3.43 -0.37
N LYS A 30 -34.78 -3.19 -0.50
CA LYS A 30 -35.75 -4.22 -0.90
C LYS A 30 -35.39 -4.82 -2.26
N THR A 31 -35.03 -3.97 -3.21
CA THR A 31 -34.61 -4.40 -4.55
C THR A 31 -33.35 -5.26 -4.49
N PHE A 32 -32.37 -4.88 -3.66
CA PHE A 32 -31.14 -5.64 -3.47
C PHE A 32 -31.36 -7.02 -2.84
N LEU A 33 -32.18 -7.13 -1.80
CA LEU A 33 -32.48 -8.43 -1.18
C LEU A 33 -33.26 -9.38 -2.12
N LYS A 34 -34.09 -8.82 -3.02
CA LYS A 34 -34.83 -9.57 -4.05
C LYS A 34 -33.96 -10.01 -5.24
N ALA A 35 -32.69 -9.59 -5.31
CA ALA A 35 -31.81 -9.97 -6.42
C ALA A 35 -31.61 -11.50 -6.49
N THR A 36 -31.68 -12.04 -7.72
CA THR A 36 -31.48 -13.47 -8.03
C THR A 36 -30.20 -13.73 -8.80
N ASP A 37 -29.56 -12.69 -9.32
CA ASP A 37 -28.28 -12.74 -10.01
C ASP A 37 -27.56 -11.40 -9.82
N ILE A 38 -26.23 -11.41 -9.85
CA ILE A 38 -25.43 -10.20 -9.83
C ILE A 38 -24.19 -10.35 -10.70
N GLU A 39 -23.83 -9.28 -11.42
CA GLU A 39 -22.55 -9.22 -12.10
C GLU A 39 -21.43 -9.33 -11.06
N LYS A 40 -20.47 -10.21 -11.37
CA LYS A 40 -19.34 -10.70 -10.56
C LYS A 40 -18.95 -9.78 -9.38
N TYR A 41 -19.65 -9.92 -8.24
CA TYR A 41 -19.42 -9.10 -7.04
C TYR A 41 -18.09 -9.45 -6.36
N LYS A 42 -17.71 -10.75 -6.33
CA LYS A 42 -16.46 -11.27 -5.72
C LYS A 42 -15.98 -12.54 -6.45
N ALA A 43 -14.66 -12.75 -6.59
CA ALA A 43 -14.09 -13.97 -7.17
C ALA A 43 -13.50 -14.88 -6.09
N PHE A 44 -14.04 -16.08 -5.94
CA PHE A 44 -13.70 -17.06 -4.88
C PHE A 44 -13.24 -18.41 -5.40
N SER A 45 -13.63 -18.76 -6.63
CA SER A 45 -13.26 -20.03 -7.24
C SER A 45 -13.01 -19.86 -8.74
N ASN A 46 -12.26 -20.80 -9.31
CA ASN A 46 -12.04 -20.89 -10.75
C ASN A 46 -13.27 -21.44 -11.51
N ASN A 47 -14.33 -21.86 -10.78
CA ASN A 47 -15.58 -22.32 -11.38
C ASN A 47 -16.57 -21.16 -11.49
N GLU A 48 -16.87 -20.72 -12.71
CA GLU A 48 -17.69 -19.54 -12.97
C GLU A 48 -19.12 -19.67 -12.43
N THR A 49 -19.71 -20.87 -12.43
CA THR A 49 -21.08 -21.08 -11.90
C THR A 49 -21.11 -20.98 -10.38
N ASP A 50 -20.18 -21.63 -9.70
CA ASP A 50 -20.05 -21.54 -8.24
C ASP A 50 -19.76 -20.10 -7.83
N ASN A 51 -18.93 -19.41 -8.60
CA ASN A 51 -18.55 -18.03 -8.32
C ASN A 51 -19.71 -17.02 -8.46
N LYS A 52 -20.66 -17.26 -9.37
CA LYS A 52 -21.91 -16.44 -9.48
C LYS A 52 -22.79 -16.59 -8.25
N VAL A 53 -22.98 -17.82 -7.78
CA VAL A 53 -23.75 -18.11 -6.55
C VAL A 53 -23.11 -17.41 -5.36
N MET A 54 -21.79 -17.56 -5.20
CA MET A 54 -21.03 -16.95 -4.11
C MET A 54 -21.08 -15.42 -4.15
N SER A 55 -20.97 -14.83 -5.35
CA SER A 55 -21.10 -13.38 -5.55
C SER A 55 -22.46 -12.85 -5.09
N LEU A 56 -23.54 -13.56 -5.40
CA LEU A 56 -24.90 -13.17 -5.00
C LEU A 56 -25.07 -13.20 -3.47
N TYR A 57 -24.58 -14.25 -2.82
CA TYR A 57 -24.69 -14.39 -1.37
C TYR A 57 -23.85 -13.32 -0.65
N GLU A 58 -22.66 -13.02 -1.14
CA GLU A 58 -21.84 -11.92 -0.61
C GLU A 58 -22.44 -10.54 -0.84
N PHE A 59 -23.12 -10.34 -1.97
CA PHE A 59 -23.88 -9.12 -2.18
C PHE A 59 -24.99 -8.96 -1.14
N LYS A 60 -25.73 -10.04 -0.86
CA LYS A 60 -26.75 -10.05 0.21
C LYS A 60 -26.14 -9.82 1.60
N ASP A 61 -24.96 -10.38 1.88
CA ASP A 61 -24.22 -10.12 3.12
C ASP A 61 -23.87 -8.63 3.30
N GLY A 62 -23.42 -7.97 2.22
CA GLY A 62 -23.14 -6.54 2.20
C GLY A 62 -24.40 -5.69 2.37
N VAL A 63 -25.51 -6.06 1.74
CA VAL A 63 -26.80 -5.37 1.89
C VAL A 63 -27.32 -5.47 3.33
N LEU A 64 -27.15 -6.63 3.97
CA LEU A 64 -27.51 -6.80 5.38
C LEU A 64 -26.60 -5.99 6.31
N GLU A 65 -25.31 -5.84 5.99
CA GLU A 65 -24.37 -4.99 6.73
C GLU A 65 -24.84 -3.53 6.79
N ILE A 66 -25.38 -3.03 5.67
CA ILE A 66 -25.96 -1.70 5.62
C ILE A 66 -27.12 -1.58 6.63
N ILE A 67 -28.02 -2.56 6.67
CA ILE A 67 -29.17 -2.57 7.59
C ILE A 67 -28.71 -2.65 9.05
N VAL A 68 -27.71 -3.48 9.34
CA VAL A 68 -27.08 -3.56 10.67
C VAL A 68 -26.52 -2.20 11.08
N THR A 69 -25.75 -1.56 10.19
CA THR A 69 -25.18 -0.22 10.42
C THR A 69 -26.28 0.80 10.72
N MET A 70 -27.41 0.75 10.01
CA MET A 70 -28.56 1.63 10.28
C MET A 70 -29.14 1.40 11.68
N ILE A 71 -29.25 0.15 12.14
CA ILE A 71 -29.72 -0.21 13.49
C ILE A 71 -28.77 0.32 14.57
N GLU A 72 -27.48 0.13 14.38
CA GLU A 72 -26.44 0.59 15.32
C GLU A 72 -26.44 2.12 15.47
N ASN A 73 -26.76 2.84 14.39
CA ASN A 73 -26.95 4.29 14.40
C ASN A 73 -28.34 4.75 14.91
N GLY A 74 -29.12 3.84 15.51
CA GLY A 74 -30.36 4.16 16.22
C GLY A 74 -31.64 4.01 15.39
N ILE A 75 -31.54 3.60 14.13
CA ILE A 75 -32.71 3.44 13.25
C ILE A 75 -33.29 2.04 13.41
N ARG A 76 -34.39 1.92 14.15
CA ARG A 76 -35.01 0.63 14.49
C ARG A 76 -36.39 0.40 13.89
N LYS A 77 -36.97 1.43 13.24
CA LYS A 77 -38.28 1.33 12.59
C LYS A 77 -38.10 1.18 11.09
N PHE A 78 -38.15 -0.06 10.62
CA PHE A 78 -38.11 -0.38 9.20
C PHE A 78 -39.50 -0.66 8.65
N ASP A 79 -39.62 -0.53 7.33
CA ASP A 79 -40.80 -0.95 6.60
C ASP A 79 -41.05 -2.47 6.79
N PRO A 80 -42.29 -2.91 7.07
CA PRO A 80 -42.59 -4.32 7.30
C PRO A 80 -42.23 -5.26 6.14
N GLU A 81 -42.28 -4.78 4.89
CA GLU A 81 -41.88 -5.59 3.73
C GLU A 81 -40.37 -5.83 3.72
N LEU A 82 -39.56 -4.84 4.09
CA LEU A 82 -38.10 -5.01 4.21
C LEU A 82 -37.77 -6.05 5.28
N VAL A 83 -38.41 -5.98 6.45
CA VAL A 83 -38.23 -6.97 7.53
C VAL A 83 -38.68 -8.37 7.08
N SER A 84 -39.76 -8.46 6.29
CA SER A 84 -40.20 -9.73 5.69
C SER A 84 -39.15 -10.32 4.75
N LEU A 85 -38.52 -9.49 3.91
CA LEU A 85 -37.46 -9.96 3.00
C LEU A 85 -36.22 -10.45 3.75
N VAL A 86 -35.84 -9.80 4.85
CA VAL A 86 -34.77 -10.29 5.74
C VAL A 86 -35.14 -11.65 6.31
N GLY A 87 -36.39 -11.84 6.70
CA GLY A 87 -36.95 -13.14 7.10
C GLY A 87 -36.89 -14.20 6.00
N ASP A 88 -37.27 -13.83 4.78
CA ASP A 88 -37.29 -14.71 3.62
C ASP A 88 -35.87 -15.21 3.28
N VAL A 89 -34.83 -14.39 3.47
CA VAL A 89 -33.43 -14.80 3.30
C VAL A 89 -33.03 -15.95 4.25
N VAL A 90 -33.53 -15.95 5.49
CA VAL A 90 -33.22 -17.01 6.48
C VAL A 90 -33.89 -18.34 6.10
N ILE A 91 -35.13 -18.29 5.61
CA ILE A 91 -35.93 -19.49 5.34
C ILE A 91 -35.72 -20.06 3.93
N SER A 92 -34.96 -19.36 3.08
CA SER A 92 -34.66 -19.79 1.71
C SER A 92 -33.72 -21.00 1.68
N ASP A 93 -33.87 -21.85 0.65
CA ASP A 93 -32.97 -22.98 0.41
C ASP A 93 -31.60 -22.50 -0.10
N ILE A 94 -30.54 -23.15 0.39
CA ILE A 94 -29.15 -22.86 -0.01
C ILE A 94 -28.83 -23.62 -1.31
N PRO A 95 -28.29 -22.96 -2.36
CA PRO A 95 -27.89 -23.62 -3.59
C PRO A 95 -26.76 -24.64 -3.38
N ILE A 96 -26.77 -25.70 -4.19
CA ILE A 96 -25.71 -26.72 -4.17
C ILE A 96 -24.53 -26.23 -5.03
N VAL A 97 -23.34 -26.18 -4.44
CA VAL A 97 -22.06 -25.85 -5.09
C VAL A 97 -21.03 -26.95 -4.85
N SER A 98 -19.99 -27.03 -5.69
CA SER A 98 -19.06 -28.16 -5.70
C SER A 98 -17.77 -27.93 -4.88
N GLY A 99 -17.25 -29.00 -4.27
CA GLY A 99 -15.90 -29.03 -3.67
C GLY A 99 -15.66 -27.99 -2.57
N GLU A 100 -14.51 -27.29 -2.63
CA GLU A 100 -14.15 -26.23 -1.66
C GLU A 100 -15.15 -25.05 -1.65
N SER A 101 -15.86 -24.81 -2.76
CA SER A 101 -16.87 -23.73 -2.86
C SER A 101 -18.04 -23.96 -1.88
N ALA A 102 -18.34 -25.21 -1.53
CA ALA A 102 -19.41 -25.53 -0.57
C ALA A 102 -19.10 -25.06 0.84
N VAL A 103 -17.85 -25.25 1.29
CA VAL A 103 -17.41 -24.79 2.61
C VAL A 103 -17.46 -23.26 2.67
N LEU A 104 -17.02 -22.58 1.61
CA LEU A 104 -17.05 -21.13 1.52
C LEU A 104 -18.50 -20.59 1.51
N LEU A 105 -19.41 -21.23 0.76
CA LEU A 105 -20.82 -20.84 0.74
C LEU A 105 -21.46 -21.00 2.11
N GLU A 106 -21.18 -22.10 2.80
CA GLU A 106 -21.71 -22.36 4.15
C GLU A 106 -21.30 -21.26 5.13
N GLU A 107 -20.05 -20.81 5.10
CA GLU A 107 -19.56 -19.73 5.95
C GLU A 107 -20.21 -18.37 5.61
N ILE A 108 -20.36 -18.03 4.33
CA ILE A 108 -21.07 -16.80 3.92
C ILE A 108 -22.53 -16.86 4.39
N VAL A 109 -23.19 -18.01 4.21
CA VAL A 109 -24.58 -18.19 4.62
C VAL A 109 -24.73 -18.07 6.14
N LYS A 110 -23.80 -18.63 6.92
CA LYS A 110 -23.78 -18.45 8.39
C LYS A 110 -23.64 -16.96 8.76
N LYS A 111 -22.78 -16.20 8.08
CA LYS A 111 -22.65 -14.74 8.30
C LYS A 111 -23.96 -14.01 8.00
N ILE A 112 -24.58 -14.30 6.86
CA ILE A 112 -25.88 -13.75 6.47
C ILE A 112 -26.94 -14.05 7.53
N TYR A 113 -27.05 -15.30 7.97
CA TYR A 113 -28.03 -15.70 8.98
C TYR A 113 -27.81 -14.95 10.30
N LYS A 114 -26.56 -14.82 10.77
CA LYS A 114 -26.24 -14.03 11.97
C LYS A 114 -26.70 -12.58 11.84
N LYS A 115 -26.44 -11.92 10.70
CA LYS A 115 -26.92 -10.55 10.44
C LYS A 115 -28.43 -10.47 10.35
N CYS A 116 -29.09 -11.41 9.67
CA CYS A 116 -30.55 -11.50 9.64
C CYS A 116 -31.15 -11.62 11.04
N PHE A 117 -30.59 -12.48 11.90
CA PHE A 117 -31.06 -12.62 13.29
C PHE A 117 -30.85 -11.36 14.12
N TYR A 118 -29.74 -10.65 13.92
CA TYR A 118 -29.51 -9.35 14.55
C TYR A 118 -30.58 -8.34 14.13
N VAL A 119 -30.82 -8.22 12.81
CA VAL A 119 -31.87 -7.33 12.28
C VAL A 119 -33.23 -7.70 12.85
N LEU A 120 -33.60 -8.98 12.81
CA LEU A 120 -34.88 -9.48 13.30
C LEU A 120 -35.06 -9.27 14.81
N PHE A 121 -33.98 -9.36 15.61
CA PHE A 121 -34.02 -9.09 17.05
C PHE A 121 -34.39 -7.63 17.36
N TYR A 122 -33.79 -6.67 16.65
CA TYR A 122 -34.03 -5.24 16.90
C TYR A 122 -35.27 -4.68 16.21
N THR A 123 -35.82 -5.38 15.22
CA THR A 123 -36.94 -4.87 14.38
C THR A 123 -38.24 -5.66 14.53
N GLY A 124 -38.19 -6.90 15.05
CA GLY A 124 -39.26 -7.88 14.87
C GLY A 124 -40.41 -7.84 15.90
N ASP A 125 -41.61 -7.51 15.42
CA ASP A 125 -42.90 -8.00 15.94
C ASP A 125 -43.44 -9.08 14.99
N ILE A 126 -43.51 -10.32 15.48
CA ILE A 126 -43.87 -11.55 14.73
C ILE A 126 -45.22 -11.46 14.07
N SER A 127 -46.14 -10.67 14.66
CA SER A 127 -47.51 -10.55 14.15
C SER A 127 -47.54 -10.14 12.67
N LYS A 128 -46.47 -9.52 12.18
CA LYS A 128 -46.32 -9.05 10.79
C LYS A 128 -45.54 -10.01 9.87
N LEU A 129 -44.92 -11.08 10.37
CA LEU A 129 -44.01 -11.98 9.61
C LEU A 129 -44.60 -13.39 9.43
N GLN A 130 -45.68 -13.50 8.63
CA GLN A 130 -46.44 -14.74 8.46
C GLN A 130 -45.63 -15.90 7.83
N ASN A 131 -44.65 -15.61 6.96
CA ASN A 131 -43.81 -16.65 6.35
C ASN A 131 -42.90 -17.32 7.38
N ILE A 132 -42.26 -16.53 8.25
CA ILE A 132 -41.42 -17.03 9.33
C ILE A 132 -42.27 -17.86 10.31
N LYS A 133 -43.46 -17.35 10.69
CA LYS A 133 -44.38 -18.08 11.55
C LYS A 133 -44.70 -19.46 10.98
N LYS A 134 -45.18 -19.53 9.73
CA LYS A 134 -45.48 -20.79 9.05
C LYS A 134 -44.27 -21.70 8.89
N PHE A 135 -43.08 -21.12 8.69
CA PHE A 135 -41.84 -21.89 8.59
C PHE A 135 -41.57 -22.56 9.92
N VAL A 136 -41.46 -21.80 11.02
CA VAL A 136 -41.14 -22.29 12.36
C VAL A 136 -42.19 -23.29 12.89
N GLU A 137 -43.48 -23.03 12.67
CA GLU A 137 -44.57 -23.93 13.12
C GLU A 137 -44.47 -25.32 12.50
N LYS A 138 -43.97 -25.44 11.26
CA LYS A 138 -43.90 -26.70 10.50
C LYS A 138 -42.63 -27.51 10.72
N GLN A 139 -41.66 -27.00 11.48
CA GLN A 139 -40.37 -27.67 11.63
C GLN A 139 -40.46 -28.74 12.70
N ASP A 140 -40.23 -29.99 12.29
CA ASP A 140 -40.23 -31.14 13.19
C ASP A 140 -38.84 -31.35 13.82
N ILE A 141 -37.78 -31.03 13.08
CA ILE A 141 -36.39 -31.23 13.50
C ILE A 141 -35.75 -29.85 13.77
N PRO A 142 -35.17 -29.64 14.97
CA PRO A 142 -34.39 -28.44 15.25
C PRO A 142 -33.20 -28.30 14.29
N ASP A 143 -33.04 -27.12 13.72
CA ASP A 143 -31.80 -26.68 13.06
C ASP A 143 -31.39 -25.32 13.62
N PHE A 144 -30.19 -24.85 13.27
CA PHE A 144 -29.67 -23.57 13.75
C PHE A 144 -30.65 -22.40 13.50
N ARG A 145 -31.31 -22.37 12.34
CA ARG A 145 -32.21 -21.28 11.97
C ARG A 145 -33.44 -21.30 12.86
N ASN A 146 -34.05 -22.47 13.01
CA ASN A 146 -35.29 -22.67 13.75
C ASN A 146 -35.07 -22.45 15.25
N VAL A 147 -33.91 -22.86 15.77
CA VAL A 147 -33.46 -22.59 17.14
C VAL A 147 -33.38 -21.09 17.38
N CYS A 148 -32.68 -20.33 16.53
CA CYS A 148 -32.60 -18.88 16.66
C CYS A 148 -33.98 -18.21 16.56
N LEU A 149 -34.77 -18.60 15.56
CA LEU A 149 -36.12 -18.06 15.36
C LEU A 149 -37.04 -18.35 16.54
N SER A 150 -36.95 -19.54 17.15
CA SER A 150 -37.81 -19.89 18.30
C SER A 150 -37.49 -19.11 19.58
N ILE A 151 -36.23 -18.69 19.76
CA ILE A 151 -35.83 -17.78 20.85
C ILE A 151 -36.31 -16.36 20.56
N LEU A 152 -36.21 -15.91 19.30
CA LEU A 152 -36.66 -14.59 18.88
C LEU A 152 -38.19 -14.48 18.95
N PHE A 153 -38.89 -15.56 18.59
CA PHE A 153 -40.29 -15.51 18.22
C PHE A 153 -41.17 -16.58 18.89
N LYS A 154 -42.37 -16.18 19.32
CA LYS A 154 -43.46 -17.04 19.78
C LYS A 154 -44.48 -17.30 18.68
N VAL A 155 -44.90 -18.55 18.55
CA VAL A 155 -45.99 -18.97 17.66
C VAL A 155 -47.08 -19.67 18.47
N ASP A 156 -48.25 -19.85 17.86
CA ASP A 156 -49.42 -20.40 18.56
C ASP A 156 -49.38 -21.93 18.65
N HIS A 157 -48.68 -22.59 17.73
CA HIS A 157 -48.58 -24.04 17.65
C HIS A 157 -47.17 -24.47 17.22
N TRP A 158 -46.64 -25.52 17.83
CA TRP A 158 -45.33 -26.07 17.48
C TRP A 158 -45.48 -27.53 17.06
N SER A 159 -44.92 -27.92 15.91
CA SER A 159 -44.75 -29.33 15.58
C SER A 159 -43.61 -29.99 16.38
N SER A 160 -42.52 -29.25 16.64
CA SER A 160 -41.38 -29.73 17.44
C SER A 160 -41.51 -29.34 18.91
N PHE A 161 -41.55 -30.36 19.79
CA PHE A 161 -41.53 -30.19 21.24
C PHE A 161 -40.24 -29.49 21.73
N ASP A 162 -39.11 -29.74 21.06
CA ASP A 162 -37.82 -29.17 21.43
C ASP A 162 -37.81 -27.65 21.23
N LEU A 163 -38.32 -27.19 20.09
CA LEU A 163 -38.42 -25.76 19.78
C LEU A 163 -39.47 -25.05 20.65
N GLU A 164 -40.58 -25.73 20.98
CA GLU A 164 -41.57 -25.23 21.95
C GLU A 164 -40.94 -25.03 23.33
N SER A 165 -40.18 -26.03 23.80
CA SER A 165 -39.48 -26.00 25.08
C SER A 165 -38.46 -24.87 25.13
N LEU A 166 -37.77 -24.60 24.01
CA LEU A 166 -36.84 -23.48 23.89
C LEU A 166 -37.53 -22.12 23.91
N SER A 167 -38.63 -21.97 23.19
CA SER A 167 -39.37 -20.69 23.12
C SER A 167 -40.05 -20.33 24.43
N THR A 168 -40.53 -21.33 25.17
CA THR A 168 -41.25 -21.16 26.44
C THR A 168 -40.37 -21.29 27.68
N LEU A 169 -39.16 -21.84 27.52
CA LEU A 169 -38.26 -22.24 28.61
C LEU A 169 -38.93 -23.19 29.61
N SER A 170 -39.78 -24.09 29.11
CA SER A 170 -40.59 -25.00 29.93
C SER A 170 -39.83 -26.23 30.43
N SER A 171 -38.77 -26.66 29.72
CA SER A 171 -37.94 -27.82 30.07
C SER A 171 -36.45 -27.46 29.98
N PRO A 172 -35.80 -27.11 31.10
CA PRO A 172 -34.38 -26.78 31.12
C PRO A 172 -33.47 -27.89 30.57
N ALA A 173 -33.81 -29.16 30.77
CA ALA A 173 -33.07 -30.28 30.17
C ALA A 173 -33.00 -30.20 28.64
N VAL A 174 -34.14 -29.99 27.98
CA VAL A 174 -34.23 -29.89 26.52
C VAL A 174 -33.55 -28.63 26.01
N VAL A 175 -33.71 -27.51 26.73
CA VAL A 175 -33.03 -26.25 26.42
C VAL A 175 -31.51 -26.44 26.46
N TYR A 176 -31.00 -27.14 27.48
CA TYR A 176 -29.58 -27.42 27.61
C TYR A 176 -29.05 -28.24 26.42
N ASP A 177 -29.75 -29.29 26.01
CA ASP A 177 -29.33 -30.12 24.87
C ASP A 177 -29.25 -29.31 23.56
N LEU A 178 -30.24 -28.46 23.29
CA LEU A 178 -30.23 -27.57 22.13
C LEU A 178 -29.11 -26.52 22.21
N VAL A 179 -28.91 -25.91 23.38
CA VAL A 179 -27.82 -24.94 23.58
C VAL A 179 -26.47 -25.61 23.35
N ARG A 180 -26.24 -26.79 23.92
CA ARG A 180 -24.99 -27.54 23.75
C ARG A 180 -24.71 -27.83 22.27
N MET A 181 -25.75 -28.14 21.49
CA MET A 181 -25.62 -28.42 20.06
C MET A 181 -25.35 -27.18 19.20
N TYR A 182 -25.96 -26.04 19.52
CA TYR A 182 -25.95 -24.85 18.64
C TYR A 182 -25.19 -23.64 19.20
N LYS A 183 -24.54 -23.75 20.38
CA LYS A 183 -23.91 -22.62 21.09
C LYS A 183 -22.99 -21.77 20.21
N GLU A 184 -22.17 -22.37 19.34
CA GLU A 184 -21.19 -21.67 18.50
C GLU A 184 -21.84 -20.76 17.44
N ASP A 185 -23.07 -21.07 17.04
CA ASP A 185 -23.78 -20.34 15.99
C ASP A 185 -24.71 -19.23 16.54
N LEU A 186 -25.10 -19.30 17.82
CA LEU A 186 -25.97 -18.30 18.45
C LEU A 186 -25.32 -16.91 18.50
N ILE A 187 -26.01 -15.87 18.01
CA ILE A 187 -25.58 -14.47 18.15
C ILE A 187 -25.72 -13.98 19.59
N GLU A 188 -24.98 -12.92 19.94
CA GLU A 188 -24.92 -12.36 21.28
C GLU A 188 -26.30 -11.97 21.83
N GLU A 189 -27.15 -11.31 21.02
CA GLU A 189 -28.51 -10.91 21.39
C GLU A 189 -29.39 -12.09 21.79
N ILE A 190 -29.28 -13.19 21.04
CA ILE A 190 -30.03 -14.42 21.29
C ILE A 190 -29.53 -15.08 22.57
N ARG A 191 -28.21 -15.16 22.76
CA ARG A 191 -27.61 -15.67 24.01
C ARG A 191 -28.07 -14.83 25.20
N TYR A 192 -28.04 -13.50 25.10
CA TYR A 192 -28.50 -12.60 26.16
C TYR A 192 -29.97 -12.85 26.51
N LYS A 193 -30.84 -12.91 25.50
CA LYS A 193 -32.28 -13.15 25.70
C LYS A 193 -32.54 -14.48 26.40
N LEU A 194 -31.82 -15.54 26.00
CA LEU A 194 -31.94 -16.87 26.58
C LEU A 194 -31.43 -16.89 28.04
N VAL A 195 -30.21 -16.42 28.30
CA VAL A 195 -29.63 -16.38 29.65
C VAL A 195 -30.46 -15.51 30.60
N LYS A 196 -30.96 -14.36 30.13
CA LYS A 196 -31.87 -13.51 30.91
C LYS A 196 -33.22 -14.19 31.20
N GLY A 197 -33.74 -15.00 30.29
CA GLY A 197 -34.95 -15.78 30.52
C GLY A 197 -34.73 -16.84 31.59
N VAL A 198 -33.63 -17.59 31.46
CA VAL A 198 -33.25 -18.67 32.37
C VAL A 198 -32.84 -18.13 33.75
N SER A 199 -32.25 -16.93 33.85
CA SER A 199 -31.89 -16.31 35.14
C SER A 199 -33.09 -16.11 36.07
N LEU A 200 -34.27 -15.84 35.49
CA LEU A 200 -35.51 -15.67 36.25
C LEU A 200 -36.01 -16.99 36.84
N LEU A 201 -35.58 -18.13 36.30
CA LEU A 201 -35.94 -19.46 36.78
C LEU A 201 -35.10 -19.88 37.99
N ILE A 202 -33.84 -19.44 38.10
CA ILE A 202 -32.91 -19.82 39.20
C ILE A 202 -33.53 -19.60 40.59
N SER A 203 -34.19 -18.47 40.80
CA SER A 203 -34.80 -18.13 42.10
C SER A 203 -36.14 -18.84 42.37
N ARG A 204 -36.76 -19.42 41.34
CA ARG A 204 -38.12 -19.99 41.37
C ARG A 204 -38.12 -21.51 41.34
N GLU A 205 -37.13 -22.10 40.66
CA GLU A 205 -37.02 -23.53 40.49
C GLU A 205 -36.65 -24.19 41.83
N ARG A 206 -37.30 -25.31 42.11
CA ARG A 206 -37.14 -26.07 43.35
C ARG A 206 -36.63 -27.48 43.09
N ASP A 207 -36.70 -27.97 41.85
CA ASP A 207 -36.10 -29.24 41.46
C ASP A 207 -34.58 -29.08 41.30
N PRO A 208 -33.76 -29.79 42.10
CA PRO A 208 -32.31 -29.74 41.98
C PRO A 208 -31.79 -30.17 40.60
N GLN A 209 -32.46 -31.11 39.92
CA GLN A 209 -32.01 -31.58 38.61
C GLN A 209 -32.23 -30.51 37.53
N GLU A 210 -33.36 -29.81 37.58
CA GLU A 210 -33.63 -28.70 36.66
C GLU A 210 -32.73 -27.50 36.95
N LEU A 211 -32.41 -27.23 38.22
CA LEU A 211 -31.39 -26.24 38.59
C LEU A 211 -30.01 -26.56 38.00
N LYS A 212 -29.58 -27.83 38.03
CA LYS A 212 -28.33 -28.26 37.39
C LYS A 212 -28.34 -28.01 35.88
N ASN A 213 -29.44 -28.31 35.19
CA ASN A 213 -29.59 -28.00 33.77
C ASN A 213 -29.52 -26.50 33.48
N ILE A 214 -30.13 -25.67 34.35
CA ILE A 214 -30.05 -24.21 34.28
C ILE A 214 -28.60 -23.72 34.41
N TYR A 215 -27.86 -24.23 35.39
CA TYR A 215 -26.44 -23.91 35.58
C TYR A 215 -25.60 -24.28 34.35
N LEU A 216 -25.86 -25.44 33.75
CA LEU A 216 -25.19 -25.88 32.52
C LEU A 216 -25.51 -24.98 31.32
N ILE A 217 -26.76 -24.54 31.16
CA ILE A 217 -27.13 -23.56 30.11
C ILE A 217 -26.29 -22.28 30.28
N PHE A 218 -26.21 -21.75 31.49
CA PHE A 218 -25.39 -20.56 31.75
C PHE A 218 -23.92 -20.79 31.41
N SER A 219 -23.35 -21.91 31.83
CA SER A 219 -21.96 -22.24 31.53
C SER A 219 -21.63 -22.25 30.04
N GLU A 220 -22.59 -22.65 29.21
CA GLU A 220 -22.34 -22.80 27.77
C GLU A 220 -22.42 -21.49 26.99
N ILE A 221 -23.24 -20.53 27.42
CA ILE A 221 -23.55 -19.33 26.61
C ILE A 221 -23.44 -17.99 27.33
N ASN A 222 -23.26 -17.94 28.65
CA ASN A 222 -23.20 -16.66 29.36
C ASN A 222 -21.88 -15.92 29.13
N GLN A 223 -22.00 -14.65 28.75
CA GLN A 223 -20.89 -13.68 28.68
C GLN A 223 -21.27 -12.34 29.34
N PHE A 224 -22.42 -12.31 30.03
CA PHE A 224 -23.02 -11.09 30.55
C PHE A 224 -22.93 -11.02 32.07
N LYS A 225 -23.04 -9.80 32.57
CA LYS A 225 -22.91 -9.48 33.99
C LYS A 225 -24.23 -9.72 34.74
N PHE A 226 -24.18 -10.60 35.74
CA PHE A 226 -25.28 -10.87 36.67
C PHE A 226 -24.74 -10.98 38.11
N GLU A 227 -24.32 -9.85 38.70
CA GLU A 227 -23.72 -9.83 40.05
C GLU A 227 -24.62 -10.45 41.12
N ASP A 228 -25.94 -10.22 41.03
CA ASP A 228 -26.91 -10.75 42.00
C ASP A 228 -26.98 -12.28 42.03
N LEU A 229 -26.43 -12.95 41.01
CA LEU A 229 -26.39 -14.41 40.94
C LEU A 229 -25.12 -15.01 41.52
N VAL A 230 -24.09 -14.22 41.84
CA VAL A 230 -22.84 -14.69 42.48
C VAL A 230 -23.09 -14.91 43.97
N THR A 231 -23.87 -15.94 44.27
CA THR A 231 -24.38 -16.25 45.61
C THR A 231 -24.34 -17.75 45.85
N LYS A 232 -24.51 -18.20 47.10
CA LYS A 232 -24.51 -19.63 47.46
C LYS A 232 -25.57 -20.41 46.65
N PRO A 233 -25.33 -21.70 46.35
CA PRO A 233 -26.27 -22.53 45.62
C PRO A 233 -27.64 -22.56 46.31
N VAL A 234 -28.72 -22.42 45.52
CA VAL A 234 -30.10 -22.31 46.04
C VAL A 234 -30.56 -23.60 46.72
N ASP A 235 -30.13 -24.74 46.19
CA ASP A 235 -30.31 -26.09 46.74
C ASP A 235 -29.32 -26.42 47.87
N GLY A 236 -28.33 -25.55 48.11
CA GLY A 236 -27.30 -25.72 49.14
C GLY A 236 -26.17 -26.68 48.78
N GLU A 237 -26.17 -27.25 47.57
CA GLU A 237 -25.17 -28.22 47.10
C GLU A 237 -24.13 -27.55 46.19
N TYR A 238 -22.85 -27.74 46.51
CA TYR A 238 -21.75 -27.27 45.66
C TYR A 238 -21.39 -28.34 44.62
N SER A 239 -22.18 -28.44 43.55
CA SER A 239 -21.97 -29.41 42.47
C SER A 239 -21.01 -28.89 41.39
N ASN A 240 -20.53 -29.78 40.51
CA ASN A 240 -19.68 -29.43 39.36
C ASN A 240 -20.38 -28.44 38.43
N GLU A 241 -21.67 -28.63 38.16
CA GLU A 241 -22.48 -27.72 37.33
C GLU A 241 -22.57 -26.33 37.94
N TYR A 242 -22.69 -26.25 39.28
CA TYR A 242 -22.69 -24.97 39.98
C TYR A 242 -21.34 -24.25 39.87
N PHE A 243 -20.21 -24.96 39.91
CA PHE A 243 -18.89 -24.33 39.67
C PHE A 243 -18.75 -23.81 38.24
N MET A 244 -19.21 -24.57 37.25
CA MET A 244 -19.28 -24.12 35.86
C MET A 244 -20.14 -22.85 35.72
N PHE A 245 -21.27 -22.79 36.43
CA PHE A 245 -22.11 -21.60 36.52
C PHE A 245 -21.36 -20.41 37.12
N ILE A 246 -20.71 -20.57 38.28
CA ILE A 246 -19.91 -19.50 38.90
C ILE A 246 -18.79 -19.04 37.97
N HIS A 247 -18.07 -19.96 37.31
CA HIS A 247 -17.07 -19.62 36.31
C HIS A 247 -17.65 -18.70 35.21
N SER A 248 -18.84 -19.00 34.71
CA SER A 248 -19.53 -18.22 33.68
C SER A 248 -19.97 -16.82 34.14
N LEU A 249 -20.16 -16.60 35.45
CA LEU A 249 -20.56 -15.32 36.02
C LEU A 249 -19.38 -14.36 36.24
N VAL A 250 -18.14 -14.86 36.21
CA VAL A 250 -16.93 -14.05 36.37
C VAL A 250 -16.56 -13.38 35.04
N VAL A 251 -17.17 -12.23 34.79
CA VAL A 251 -17.05 -11.46 33.52
C VAL A 251 -16.27 -10.14 33.66
N ASP A 252 -16.04 -9.69 34.90
CA ASP A 252 -15.27 -8.47 35.21
C ASP A 252 -14.57 -8.58 36.57
N SER A 253 -13.82 -7.53 36.95
CA SER A 253 -13.10 -7.53 38.23
C SER A 253 -14.02 -7.51 39.46
N SER A 254 -15.22 -6.93 39.36
CA SER A 254 -16.19 -6.88 40.47
C SER A 254 -16.75 -8.26 40.78
N SER A 255 -17.27 -8.94 39.75
CA SER A 255 -17.76 -10.32 39.84
C SER A 255 -16.64 -11.31 40.24
N ALA A 256 -15.39 -11.06 39.84
CA ALA A 256 -14.24 -11.84 40.28
C ALA A 256 -14.00 -11.76 41.81
N VAL A 257 -14.06 -10.56 42.39
CA VAL A 257 -13.93 -10.36 43.85
C VAL A 257 -15.09 -11.04 44.58
N GLN A 258 -16.31 -10.90 44.08
CA GLN A 258 -17.50 -11.55 44.67
C GLN A 258 -17.38 -13.08 44.64
N ALA A 259 -16.99 -13.66 43.50
CA ALA A 259 -16.81 -15.10 43.36
C ALA A 259 -15.69 -15.60 44.27
N PHE A 260 -14.57 -14.88 44.36
CA PHE A 260 -13.49 -15.21 45.29
C PHE A 260 -13.99 -15.25 46.74
N ASN A 261 -14.64 -14.18 47.20
CA ASN A 261 -15.14 -14.08 48.58
C ASN A 261 -16.17 -15.16 48.89
N LEU A 262 -17.06 -15.47 47.93
CA LEU A 262 -18.05 -16.54 48.04
C LEU A 262 -17.37 -17.90 48.26
N LEU A 263 -16.42 -18.26 47.41
CA LEU A 263 -15.76 -19.57 47.44
C LEU A 263 -14.81 -19.71 48.65
N VAL A 264 -14.11 -18.64 49.04
CA VAL A 264 -13.32 -18.59 50.29
C VAL A 264 -14.23 -18.77 51.51
N SER A 265 -15.35 -18.05 51.58
CA SER A 265 -16.27 -18.16 52.72
C SER A 265 -16.93 -19.53 52.84
N GLY A 266 -17.01 -20.28 51.74
CA GLY A 266 -17.44 -21.67 51.69
C GLY A 266 -16.36 -22.69 52.05
N GLY A 267 -15.11 -22.26 52.30
CA GLY A 267 -13.98 -23.15 52.59
C GLY A 267 -13.47 -23.95 51.38
N LEU A 268 -13.92 -23.64 50.17
CA LEU A 268 -13.71 -24.50 48.99
C LEU A 268 -12.26 -24.53 48.52
N PHE A 269 -11.53 -23.41 48.64
CA PHE A 269 -10.11 -23.38 48.28
C PHE A 269 -9.24 -24.13 49.29
N ASP A 270 -9.60 -24.13 50.58
CA ASP A 270 -8.87 -24.93 51.56
C ASP A 270 -9.14 -26.42 51.33
N ASN A 271 -10.40 -26.80 51.09
CA ASN A 271 -10.77 -28.17 50.68
C ASN A 271 -10.04 -28.62 49.40
N LEU A 272 -9.93 -27.74 48.39
CA LEU A 272 -9.18 -28.01 47.17
C LEU A 272 -7.71 -28.32 47.46
N ARG A 273 -7.08 -27.55 48.35
CA ARG A 273 -5.66 -27.75 48.69
C ARG A 273 -5.43 -29.08 49.38
N ASP A 274 -6.31 -29.43 50.32
CA ASP A 274 -6.24 -30.68 51.06
C ASP A 274 -6.52 -31.86 50.10
N GLY A 275 -7.56 -31.75 49.27
CA GLY A 275 -7.90 -32.74 48.25
C GLY A 275 -6.79 -32.97 47.23
N ILE A 276 -6.14 -31.92 46.72
CA ILE A 276 -4.96 -32.05 45.84
C ILE A 276 -3.84 -32.81 46.55
N SER A 277 -3.61 -32.54 47.84
CA SER A 277 -2.56 -33.20 48.62
C SER A 277 -2.85 -34.70 48.78
N ASP A 278 -4.09 -35.05 49.07
CA ASP A 278 -4.54 -36.45 49.16
C ASP A 278 -4.44 -37.17 47.81
N ILE A 279 -4.88 -36.53 46.72
CA ILE A 279 -4.78 -37.12 45.38
C ILE A 279 -3.32 -37.27 44.96
N ILE A 280 -2.44 -36.33 45.29
CA ILE A 280 -0.99 -36.47 45.05
C ILE A 280 -0.45 -37.71 45.76
N THR A 281 -0.82 -37.94 47.03
CA THR A 281 -0.41 -39.14 47.76
C THR A 281 -0.94 -40.40 47.07
N MET A 282 -2.22 -40.46 46.74
CA MET A 282 -2.80 -41.66 46.11
C MET A 282 -2.25 -41.91 44.70
N ASN A 283 -2.15 -40.88 43.88
CA ASN A 283 -1.78 -41.02 42.47
C ASN A 283 -0.28 -41.19 42.27
N ILE A 284 0.53 -40.41 42.97
CA ILE A 284 1.99 -40.39 42.75
C ILE A 284 2.70 -41.37 43.69
N VAL A 285 2.25 -41.50 44.94
CA VAL A 285 2.91 -42.40 45.92
C VAL A 285 2.32 -43.81 45.86
N GLU A 286 1.00 -43.93 45.71
CA GLU A 286 0.31 -45.23 45.70
C GLU A 286 -0.03 -45.77 44.28
N ASN A 287 0.26 -45.02 43.21
CA ASN A 287 -0.04 -45.39 41.81
C ASN A 287 -1.51 -45.76 41.57
N ARG A 288 -2.45 -45.04 42.20
CA ARG A 288 -3.88 -45.20 41.98
C ARG A 288 -4.41 -44.15 41.00
N ASP A 289 -5.31 -44.58 40.11
CA ASP A 289 -6.02 -43.66 39.23
C ASP A 289 -6.89 -42.69 40.06
N VAL A 290 -6.97 -41.45 39.61
CA VAL A 290 -7.81 -40.42 40.24
C VAL A 290 -9.27 -40.71 39.91
N ASP A 291 -10.17 -40.54 40.89
CA ASP A 291 -11.61 -40.61 40.61
C ASP A 291 -11.99 -39.47 39.64
N PRO A 292 -12.70 -39.75 38.54
CA PRO A 292 -13.08 -38.73 37.57
C PRO A 292 -13.86 -37.55 38.17
N ASN A 293 -14.70 -37.79 39.19
CA ASN A 293 -15.47 -36.71 39.82
C ASN A 293 -14.59 -35.78 40.65
N ASP A 294 -13.60 -36.35 41.35
CA ASP A 294 -12.62 -35.58 42.12
C ASP A 294 -11.74 -34.75 41.17
N GLU A 295 -11.34 -35.32 40.03
CA GLU A 295 -10.60 -34.59 39.01
C GLU A 295 -11.43 -33.45 38.41
N GLU A 296 -12.72 -33.67 38.11
CA GLU A 296 -13.62 -32.66 37.56
C GLU A 296 -13.87 -31.51 38.55
N PHE A 297 -14.01 -31.82 39.84
CA PHE A 297 -14.09 -30.83 40.91
C PHE A 297 -12.84 -29.94 40.96
N VAL A 298 -11.65 -30.56 40.92
CA VAL A 298 -10.37 -29.85 40.89
C VAL A 298 -10.25 -28.98 39.64
N LEU A 299 -10.61 -29.52 38.47
CA LEU A 299 -10.58 -28.81 37.19
C LEU A 299 -11.39 -27.50 37.25
N HIS A 300 -12.67 -27.57 37.67
CA HIS A 300 -13.54 -26.40 37.68
C HIS A 300 -13.08 -25.33 38.65
N LEU A 301 -12.59 -25.71 39.84
CA LEU A 301 -12.05 -24.72 40.78
C LEU A 301 -10.79 -24.05 40.23
N ILE A 302 -9.89 -24.77 39.55
CA ILE A 302 -8.72 -24.18 38.90
C ILE A 302 -9.12 -23.25 37.74
N GLU A 303 -10.16 -23.60 36.98
CA GLU A 303 -10.71 -22.73 35.94
C GLU A 303 -11.25 -21.43 36.54
N ILE A 304 -12.02 -21.49 37.63
CA ILE A 304 -12.50 -20.30 38.34
C ILE A 304 -11.31 -19.47 38.86
N MET A 305 -10.31 -20.10 39.48
CA MET A 305 -9.10 -19.42 39.94
C MET A 305 -8.40 -18.68 38.80
N SER A 306 -8.18 -19.37 37.67
CA SER A 306 -7.55 -18.81 36.48
C SER A 306 -8.37 -17.66 35.90
N ARG A 307 -9.71 -17.77 35.92
CA ARG A 307 -10.63 -16.75 35.45
C ARG A 307 -10.59 -15.50 36.33
N ILE A 308 -10.61 -15.66 37.66
CA ILE A 308 -10.45 -14.56 38.63
C ILE A 308 -9.10 -13.85 38.42
N LEU A 309 -8.03 -14.63 38.25
CA LEU A 309 -6.67 -14.12 38.06
C LEU A 309 -6.43 -13.46 36.70
N SER A 310 -7.31 -13.67 35.71
CA SER A 310 -7.14 -13.06 34.38
C SER A 310 -7.29 -11.53 34.39
N TYR A 311 -7.93 -10.96 35.41
CA TYR A 311 -8.09 -9.52 35.56
C TYR A 311 -6.89 -8.91 36.33
N ARG A 312 -6.28 -7.85 35.75
CA ARG A 312 -5.08 -7.17 36.28
C ARG A 312 -5.43 -5.86 37.01
N ASN A 313 -6.40 -5.90 37.92
CA ASN A 313 -6.74 -4.75 38.79
C ASN A 313 -5.91 -4.78 40.09
N GLN A 314 -5.50 -3.63 40.61
CA GLN A 314 -4.82 -3.48 41.91
C GLN A 314 -5.65 -4.10 43.05
N ASP A 315 -6.99 -4.00 42.97
CA ASP A 315 -7.89 -4.60 43.95
C ASP A 315 -7.80 -6.14 44.02
N LEU A 316 -7.18 -6.79 43.04
CA LEU A 316 -7.02 -8.25 42.98
C LEU A 316 -5.63 -8.72 43.44
N GLU A 317 -4.70 -7.82 43.81
CA GLU A 317 -3.35 -8.21 44.23
C GLU A 317 -3.35 -9.12 45.47
N TYR A 318 -4.22 -8.85 46.44
CA TYR A 318 -4.34 -9.72 47.62
C TYR A 318 -4.84 -11.13 47.25
N ILE A 319 -5.71 -11.23 46.23
CA ILE A 319 -6.22 -12.51 45.71
C ILE A 319 -5.09 -13.26 44.99
N ARG A 320 -4.27 -12.57 44.20
CA ARG A 320 -3.06 -13.14 43.57
C ARG A 320 -2.13 -13.72 44.62
N LEU A 321 -1.81 -12.96 45.66
CA LEU A 321 -0.97 -13.41 46.76
C LEU A 321 -1.57 -14.63 47.49
N TYR A 322 -2.89 -14.64 47.69
CA TYR A 322 -3.58 -15.79 48.28
C TYR A 322 -3.38 -17.06 47.45
N PHE A 323 -3.45 -16.96 46.12
CA PHE A 323 -3.36 -18.12 45.24
C PHE A 323 -1.93 -18.65 45.01
N ILE A 324 -0.87 -17.91 45.38
CA ILE A 324 0.53 -18.40 45.31
C ILE A 324 0.71 -19.75 46.01
N ARG A 325 -0.03 -19.98 47.11
CA ARG A 325 0.02 -21.22 47.88
C ARG A 325 -0.38 -22.48 47.10
N PHE A 326 -0.99 -22.33 45.92
CA PHE A 326 -1.37 -23.44 45.04
C PHE A 326 -0.33 -23.78 43.97
N ILE A 327 0.71 -22.97 43.78
CA ILE A 327 1.71 -23.19 42.71
C ILE A 327 2.39 -24.56 42.86
N ASP A 328 3.05 -24.83 44.01
CA ASP A 328 3.74 -26.10 44.24
C ASP A 328 2.80 -27.32 44.26
N PRO A 329 1.65 -27.30 44.97
CA PRO A 329 0.68 -28.40 44.92
C PRO A 329 0.20 -28.71 43.49
N LEU A 330 -0.17 -27.70 42.70
CA LEU A 330 -0.68 -27.93 41.34
C LEU A 330 0.39 -28.43 40.38
N MET A 331 1.63 -27.96 40.51
CA MET A 331 2.76 -28.47 39.74
C MET A 331 3.00 -29.95 40.00
N ARG A 332 2.94 -30.39 41.27
CA ARG A 332 3.07 -31.81 41.62
C ARG A 332 1.88 -32.61 41.12
N TYR A 333 0.66 -32.11 41.32
CA TYR A 333 -0.57 -32.77 40.93
C TYR A 333 -0.56 -33.22 39.46
N ILE A 334 -0.15 -32.35 38.55
CA ILE A 334 -0.15 -32.68 37.11
C ILE A 334 0.94 -33.64 36.68
N THR A 335 1.93 -33.94 37.53
CA THR A 335 2.92 -34.99 37.22
C THR A 335 2.32 -36.40 37.35
N GLY A 336 1.16 -36.52 38.01
CA GLY A 336 0.36 -37.73 38.08
C GLY A 336 -0.43 -38.06 36.80
N GLY A 337 -1.16 -39.17 36.83
CA GLY A 337 -2.04 -39.63 35.77
C GLY A 337 -3.36 -38.86 35.69
N VAL A 338 -3.29 -37.56 35.38
CA VAL A 338 -4.46 -36.67 35.22
C VAL A 338 -4.77 -36.38 33.74
N GLY A 339 -6.04 -36.09 33.46
CA GLY A 339 -6.56 -35.78 32.13
C GLY A 339 -5.97 -34.51 31.50
N ILE A 340 -6.02 -34.47 30.16
CA ILE A 340 -5.44 -33.37 29.36
C ILE A 340 -6.06 -32.01 29.70
N LYS A 341 -7.38 -31.96 29.96
CA LYS A 341 -8.08 -30.71 30.30
C LYS A 341 -7.57 -30.12 31.62
N THR A 342 -7.42 -30.96 32.64
CA THR A 342 -6.89 -30.58 33.96
C THR A 342 -5.46 -30.05 33.85
N ARG A 343 -4.59 -30.73 33.09
CA ARG A 343 -3.24 -30.23 32.77
C ARG A 343 -3.29 -28.86 32.10
N GLY A 344 -4.16 -28.69 31.11
CA GLY A 344 -4.39 -27.41 30.42
C GLY A 344 -4.78 -26.28 31.38
N SER A 345 -5.75 -26.52 32.27
CA SER A 345 -6.19 -25.53 33.27
C SER A 345 -5.09 -25.17 34.26
N VAL A 346 -4.27 -26.13 34.67
CA VAL A 346 -3.09 -25.84 35.51
C VAL A 346 -2.07 -25.00 34.77
N PHE A 347 -1.77 -25.26 33.49
CA PHE A 347 -0.89 -24.38 32.71
C PHE A 347 -1.42 -22.95 32.62
N SER A 348 -2.74 -22.78 32.45
CA SER A 348 -3.36 -21.45 32.44
C SER A 348 -3.25 -20.73 33.78
N PHE A 349 -3.34 -21.47 34.89
CA PHE A 349 -3.14 -20.92 36.22
C PHE A 349 -1.69 -20.49 36.43
N LEU A 350 -0.72 -21.36 36.11
CA LEU A 350 0.71 -21.09 36.27
C LEU A 350 1.20 -19.95 35.37
N ASP A 351 0.65 -19.83 34.14
CA ASP A 351 0.91 -18.72 33.22
C ASP A 351 0.65 -17.34 33.86
N GLN A 352 -0.29 -17.22 34.81
CA GLN A 352 -0.57 -15.97 35.53
C GLN A 352 0.59 -15.50 36.43
N TYR A 353 1.53 -16.39 36.75
CA TYR A 353 2.67 -16.14 37.64
C TYR A 353 4.01 -16.13 36.90
N MET A 354 4.04 -16.30 35.58
CA MET A 354 5.29 -16.28 34.81
C MET A 354 5.89 -14.87 34.66
N ASP A 355 5.12 -13.83 34.97
CA ASP A 355 5.59 -12.43 35.05
C ASP A 355 6.26 -12.11 36.41
N ASP A 356 6.05 -12.94 37.45
CA ASP A 356 6.71 -12.82 38.75
C ASP A 356 8.03 -13.61 38.75
N GLU A 357 9.16 -12.93 38.91
CA GLU A 357 10.48 -13.55 38.73
C GLU A 357 10.77 -14.68 39.74
N GLU A 358 10.30 -14.57 40.99
CA GLU A 358 10.49 -15.64 41.99
C GLU A 358 9.68 -16.90 41.64
N SER A 359 8.39 -16.73 41.34
CA SER A 359 7.51 -17.82 40.91
C SER A 359 8.01 -18.46 39.62
N LYS A 360 8.41 -17.65 38.64
CA LYS A 360 8.94 -18.09 37.34
C LYS A 360 10.18 -18.97 37.50
N ILE A 361 11.13 -18.61 38.37
CA ILE A 361 12.32 -19.43 38.63
C ILE A 361 11.91 -20.79 39.19
N GLY A 362 11.08 -20.82 40.25
CA GLY A 362 10.64 -22.06 40.88
C GLY A 362 9.85 -22.98 39.93
N ILE A 363 8.93 -22.40 39.16
CA ILE A 363 8.16 -23.12 38.14
C ILE A 363 9.09 -23.69 37.07
N THR A 364 9.99 -22.87 36.53
CA THR A 364 10.88 -23.28 35.44
C THR A 364 11.84 -24.40 35.87
N GLU A 365 12.41 -24.30 37.07
CA GLU A 365 13.29 -25.32 37.64
C GLU A 365 12.56 -26.66 37.84
N PHE A 366 11.32 -26.62 38.33
CA PHE A 366 10.48 -27.81 38.50
C PHE A 366 10.24 -28.56 37.17
N PHE A 367 9.76 -27.86 36.13
CA PHE A 367 9.45 -28.50 34.85
C PHE A 367 10.69 -29.00 34.10
N ARG A 368 11.82 -28.31 34.24
CA ARG A 368 13.11 -28.76 33.68
C ARG A 368 13.62 -30.01 34.38
N THR A 369 13.54 -30.06 35.71
CA THR A 369 14.02 -31.20 36.51
C THR A 369 13.17 -32.45 36.28
N THR A 370 11.86 -32.29 36.22
CA THR A 370 10.91 -33.40 35.98
C THR A 370 10.91 -33.88 34.52
N LYS A 371 11.47 -33.10 33.59
CA LYS A 371 11.41 -33.36 32.13
C LYS A 371 9.98 -33.63 31.65
N PHE A 372 9.04 -32.90 32.22
CA PHE A 372 7.61 -33.07 32.01
C PHE A 372 7.23 -32.82 30.54
N PHE A 373 7.74 -31.72 29.97
CA PHE A 373 7.55 -31.42 28.55
C PHE A 373 8.53 -32.21 27.69
N ARG A 374 7.98 -33.12 26.89
CA ARG A 374 8.66 -33.79 25.79
C ARG A 374 7.82 -33.68 24.54
N LYS A 375 8.47 -33.59 23.39
CA LYS A 375 7.81 -33.45 22.09
C LYS A 375 6.77 -34.55 21.88
N GLU A 376 7.13 -35.80 22.14
CA GLU A 376 6.26 -36.96 21.90
C GLU A 376 4.98 -36.91 22.77
N ASN A 377 5.11 -36.47 24.02
CA ASN A 377 3.96 -36.34 24.92
C ASN A 377 3.01 -35.23 24.44
N PHE A 378 3.57 -34.08 24.03
CA PHE A 378 2.77 -32.98 23.51
C PHE A 378 2.04 -33.37 22.22
N LEU A 379 2.73 -34.03 21.27
CA LEU A 379 2.12 -34.47 20.01
C LEU A 379 0.95 -35.43 20.25
N ARG A 380 1.10 -36.36 21.20
CA ARG A 380 0.02 -37.28 21.60
C ARG A 380 -1.18 -36.53 22.18
N ASP A 381 -0.95 -35.51 23.01
CA ASP A 381 -2.04 -34.70 23.58
C ASP A 381 -2.79 -33.93 22.47
N VAL A 382 -2.08 -33.39 21.47
CA VAL A 382 -2.69 -32.74 20.29
C VAL A 382 -3.54 -33.74 19.47
N GLU A 383 -3.03 -34.95 19.24
CA GLU A 383 -3.76 -36.01 18.51
C GLU A 383 -5.02 -36.46 19.24
N GLU A 384 -5.03 -36.44 20.57
CA GLU A 384 -6.22 -36.72 21.37
C GLU A 384 -7.27 -35.62 21.21
N GLU A 385 -6.87 -34.35 21.31
CA GLU A 385 -7.77 -33.21 21.09
C GLU A 385 -8.32 -33.17 19.66
N MET A 386 -7.51 -33.53 18.65
CA MET A 386 -7.95 -33.65 17.25
C MET A 386 -9.11 -34.63 17.04
N LYS A 387 -9.16 -35.75 17.79
CA LYS A 387 -10.27 -36.71 17.67
C LYS A 387 -11.61 -36.12 18.09
N THR A 388 -11.58 -35.17 19.03
CA THR A 388 -12.77 -34.50 19.56
C THR A 388 -13.08 -33.18 18.85
N GLY A 389 -12.09 -32.61 18.15
CA GLY A 389 -12.17 -31.26 17.56
C GLY A 389 -12.12 -30.13 18.59
N CYS A 390 -11.86 -30.43 19.87
CA CYS A 390 -11.83 -29.46 20.95
C CYS A 390 -10.40 -29.26 21.48
N PHE A 391 -9.80 -28.09 21.22
CA PHE A 391 -8.42 -27.75 21.58
C PHE A 391 -8.38 -26.89 22.85
N PHE A 392 -8.57 -27.51 23.99
CA PHE A 392 -8.61 -26.82 25.28
C PHE A 392 -7.22 -26.64 25.90
N SER A 393 -6.37 -27.67 25.81
CA SER A 393 -5.07 -27.75 26.48
C SER A 393 -3.93 -27.30 25.57
N THR A 394 -3.92 -27.72 24.30
CA THR A 394 -2.89 -27.36 23.30
C THR A 394 -2.49 -25.89 23.31
N PRO A 395 -3.42 -24.92 23.17
CA PRO A 395 -3.06 -23.49 23.16
C PRO A 395 -2.40 -23.03 24.47
N LYS A 396 -2.91 -23.51 25.62
CA LYS A 396 -2.39 -23.17 26.96
C LYS A 396 -1.01 -23.76 27.18
N ALA A 397 -0.82 -25.02 26.79
CA ALA A 397 0.45 -25.72 26.87
C ALA A 397 1.53 -25.05 25.99
N LEU A 398 1.21 -24.66 24.74
CA LEU A 398 2.15 -23.94 23.87
C LEU A 398 2.61 -22.61 24.48
N LYS A 399 1.66 -21.82 24.99
CA LYS A 399 1.97 -20.54 25.62
C LYS A 399 2.87 -20.74 26.83
N PHE A 400 2.52 -21.66 27.72
CA PHE A 400 3.29 -21.96 28.92
C PHE A 400 4.69 -22.51 28.60
N LEU A 401 4.78 -23.46 27.65
CA LEU A 401 6.04 -24.05 27.20
C LEU A 401 7.02 -22.99 26.66
N SER A 402 6.52 -21.91 26.07
CA SER A 402 7.36 -20.83 25.54
C SER A 402 8.22 -20.12 26.60
N TYR A 403 7.80 -20.12 27.86
CA TYR A 403 8.60 -19.60 28.97
C TYR A 403 9.69 -20.58 29.42
N LEU A 404 9.46 -21.88 29.24
CA LEU A 404 10.34 -22.95 29.71
C LEU A 404 11.44 -23.25 28.69
N ASP A 405 11.03 -23.44 27.43
CA ASP A 405 11.85 -23.78 26.27
C ASP A 405 11.15 -23.29 24.98
N LEU A 406 11.58 -22.12 24.50
CA LEU A 406 11.02 -21.51 23.30
C LEU A 406 11.29 -22.34 22.04
N GLU A 407 12.43 -23.04 21.94
CA GLU A 407 12.75 -23.83 20.75
C GLU A 407 11.80 -25.03 20.63
N LEU A 408 11.61 -25.76 21.74
CA LEU A 408 10.65 -26.85 21.78
C LEU A 408 9.22 -26.36 21.55
N ALA A 409 8.85 -25.19 22.08
CA ALA A 409 7.54 -24.59 21.86
C ALA A 409 7.28 -24.31 20.37
N VAL A 410 8.27 -23.78 19.65
CA VAL A 410 8.17 -23.52 18.20
C VAL A 410 8.03 -24.82 17.40
N GLU A 411 8.78 -25.87 17.74
CA GLU A 411 8.63 -27.17 17.08
C GLU A 411 7.25 -27.79 17.31
N CYS A 412 6.73 -27.69 18.54
CA CYS A 412 5.40 -28.16 18.90
C CYS A 412 4.31 -27.33 18.20
N ALA A 413 4.49 -26.02 18.10
CA ALA A 413 3.58 -25.11 17.41
C ALA A 413 3.43 -25.44 15.93
N LEU A 414 4.53 -25.82 15.24
CA LEU A 414 4.48 -26.26 13.84
C LEU A 414 3.57 -27.48 13.63
N TYR A 415 3.53 -28.41 14.58
CA TYR A 415 2.60 -29.53 14.52
C TYR A 415 1.17 -29.11 14.85
N ALA A 416 1.00 -28.26 15.86
CA ALA A 416 -0.29 -27.78 16.32
C ALA A 416 -1.05 -26.95 15.27
N LEU A 417 -0.39 -26.45 14.23
CA LEU A 417 -1.04 -25.82 13.07
C LEU A 417 -2.09 -26.72 12.38
N ARG A 418 -1.96 -28.05 12.51
CA ARG A 418 -2.92 -29.03 12.00
C ARG A 418 -4.27 -29.03 12.74
N SER A 419 -4.36 -28.33 13.87
CA SER A 419 -5.58 -28.25 14.68
C SER A 419 -6.75 -27.57 13.97
N GLU A 420 -6.47 -26.67 13.01
CA GLU A 420 -7.48 -25.78 12.41
C GLU A 420 -8.22 -24.89 13.43
N ASP A 421 -7.74 -24.86 14.68
CA ASP A 421 -8.28 -24.06 15.76
C ASP A 421 -7.66 -22.65 15.74
N VAL A 422 -8.54 -21.65 15.77
CA VAL A 422 -8.17 -20.24 15.64
C VAL A 422 -7.23 -19.81 16.78
N LYS A 423 -7.50 -20.25 18.02
CA LYS A 423 -6.69 -19.86 19.18
C LYS A 423 -5.31 -20.50 19.13
N THR A 424 -5.25 -21.79 18.79
CA THR A 424 -4.01 -22.55 18.66
C THR A 424 -3.13 -21.98 17.56
N ILE A 425 -3.68 -21.69 16.38
CA ILE A 425 -2.92 -21.10 15.27
C ILE A 425 -2.45 -19.69 15.63
N ARG A 426 -3.27 -18.87 16.27
CA ARG A 426 -2.84 -17.54 16.74
C ARG A 426 -1.63 -17.63 17.67
N ILE A 427 -1.68 -18.51 18.67
CA ILE A 427 -0.56 -18.71 19.61
C ILE A 427 0.66 -19.27 18.87
N ALA A 428 0.50 -20.17 17.91
CA ALA A 428 1.60 -20.66 17.09
C ALA A 428 2.33 -19.51 16.38
N PHE A 429 1.59 -18.59 15.74
CA PHE A 429 2.18 -17.41 15.11
C PHE A 429 2.78 -16.40 16.12
N ASP A 430 2.21 -16.25 17.33
CA ASP A 430 2.85 -15.49 18.41
C ASP A 430 4.24 -16.08 18.76
N LEU A 431 4.38 -17.40 18.77
CA LEU A 431 5.65 -18.09 19.02
C LEU A 431 6.62 -17.95 17.84
N PHE A 432 6.12 -18.07 16.61
CA PHE A 432 6.93 -17.84 15.40
C PHE A 432 7.46 -16.41 15.34
N SER A 433 6.73 -15.45 15.92
CA SER A 433 7.18 -14.07 16.02
C SER A 433 8.37 -13.88 16.98
N LYS A 434 8.54 -14.78 17.94
CA LYS A 434 9.60 -14.72 18.95
C LYS A 434 10.88 -15.46 18.56
N THR A 435 10.85 -16.24 17.48
CA THR A 435 12.03 -16.99 17.01
C THR A 435 12.73 -16.28 15.86
N ASP A 436 14.05 -16.38 15.82
CA ASP A 436 14.88 -15.94 14.70
C ASP A 436 15.07 -17.05 13.65
N LYS A 437 14.61 -18.27 13.91
CA LYS A 437 14.72 -19.40 12.98
C LYS A 437 13.78 -19.18 11.78
N ASN A 438 14.32 -19.31 10.56
CA ASN A 438 13.48 -19.29 9.35
C ASN A 438 12.69 -20.60 9.23
N ILE A 439 11.43 -20.55 9.65
CA ILE A 439 10.49 -21.69 9.67
C ILE A 439 9.40 -21.59 8.58
N THR A 440 9.56 -20.66 7.64
CA THR A 440 8.56 -20.35 6.59
C THR A 440 8.12 -21.60 5.82
N GLN A 441 9.07 -22.42 5.38
CA GLN A 441 8.79 -23.68 4.67
C GLN A 441 8.01 -24.67 5.54
N SER A 442 8.33 -24.76 6.84
CA SER A 442 7.63 -25.64 7.78
C SER A 442 6.20 -25.16 8.06
N ILE A 443 5.97 -23.85 8.09
CA ILE A 443 4.62 -23.27 8.18
C ILE A 443 3.81 -23.63 6.93
N LEU A 444 4.40 -23.48 5.74
CA LEU A 444 3.74 -23.75 4.46
C LEU A 444 3.31 -25.21 4.28
N LEU A 445 3.99 -26.18 4.91
CA LEU A 445 3.52 -27.58 4.95
C LEU A 445 2.13 -27.74 5.58
N ASN A 446 1.67 -26.75 6.35
CA ASN A 446 0.36 -26.73 7.00
C ASN A 446 -0.57 -25.64 6.40
N ALA A 447 -0.27 -25.11 5.21
CA ALA A 447 -1.00 -24.00 4.59
C ALA A 447 -2.51 -24.26 4.49
N ARG A 448 -2.92 -25.50 4.17
CA ARG A 448 -4.33 -25.89 4.12
C ARG A 448 -5.06 -25.66 5.46
N HIS A 449 -4.46 -26.10 6.56
CA HIS A 449 -5.06 -25.99 7.89
C HIS A 449 -5.11 -24.54 8.37
N ILE A 450 -4.05 -23.78 8.09
CA ILE A 450 -4.00 -22.33 8.35
C ILE A 450 -5.11 -21.61 7.58
N ARG A 451 -5.27 -21.91 6.28
CA ARG A 451 -6.31 -21.34 5.43
C ARG A 451 -7.72 -21.60 5.97
N ILE A 452 -8.00 -22.83 6.43
CA ILE A 452 -9.30 -23.18 7.03
C ILE A 452 -9.58 -22.32 8.27
N ALA A 453 -8.60 -22.16 9.16
CA ALA A 453 -8.77 -21.33 10.35
C ALA A 453 -8.90 -19.83 10.03
N MET A 454 -8.18 -19.34 9.02
CA MET A 454 -8.29 -17.97 8.51
C MET A 454 -9.69 -17.68 7.96
N LEU A 455 -10.28 -18.62 7.21
CA LEU A 455 -11.65 -18.50 6.71
C LEU A 455 -12.68 -18.42 7.85
N ARG A 456 -12.44 -19.14 8.97
CA ARG A 456 -13.27 -19.08 10.18
C ARG A 456 -13.10 -17.79 10.99
N SER A 457 -12.02 -17.01 10.76
CA SER A 457 -11.69 -15.84 11.58
C SER A 457 -10.97 -14.75 10.81
N GLU A 458 -11.68 -13.64 10.56
CA GLU A 458 -11.10 -12.44 9.96
C GLU A 458 -10.01 -11.82 10.85
N SER A 459 -10.17 -11.87 12.17
CA SER A 459 -9.18 -11.35 13.10
C SER A 459 -7.87 -12.14 13.02
N LEU A 460 -7.93 -13.47 12.84
CA LEU A 460 -6.75 -14.29 12.59
C LEU A 460 -6.12 -13.96 11.22
N THR A 461 -6.95 -13.75 10.19
CA THR A 461 -6.46 -13.37 8.86
C THR A 461 -5.68 -12.05 8.89
N ARG A 462 -6.23 -11.02 9.56
CA ARG A 462 -5.54 -9.73 9.79
C ARG A 462 -4.23 -9.94 10.55
N TYR A 463 -4.27 -10.77 11.60
CA TYR A 463 -3.10 -11.07 12.42
C TYR A 463 -1.97 -11.75 11.61
N ILE A 464 -2.30 -12.73 10.76
CA ILE A 464 -1.31 -13.42 9.90
C ILE A 464 -0.75 -12.49 8.82
N ALA A 465 -1.57 -11.61 8.24
CA ALA A 465 -1.08 -10.61 7.28
C ALA A 465 -0.11 -9.62 7.95
N ARG A 466 -0.44 -9.16 9.16
CA ARG A 466 0.44 -8.30 9.96
C ARG A 466 1.74 -9.00 10.35
N PHE A 467 1.68 -10.27 10.77
CA PHE A 467 2.86 -11.08 11.04
C PHE A 467 3.84 -11.10 9.85
N GLN A 468 3.31 -11.35 8.65
CA GLN A 468 4.11 -11.36 7.42
C GLN A 468 4.76 -10.01 7.14
N ALA A 469 4.00 -8.91 7.29
CA ALA A 469 4.49 -7.55 7.09
C ALA A 469 5.58 -7.17 8.11
N GLU A 470 5.37 -7.45 9.40
CA GLU A 470 6.32 -7.11 10.47
C GLU A 470 7.62 -7.93 10.36
N LYS A 471 7.52 -9.20 9.94
CA LYS A 471 8.69 -10.07 9.77
C LYS A 471 9.36 -9.97 8.41
N GLY A 472 8.75 -9.30 7.44
CA GLY A 472 9.24 -9.28 6.07
C GLY A 472 9.26 -10.67 5.42
N VAL A 473 8.33 -11.55 5.82
CA VAL A 473 8.26 -12.94 5.35
C VAL A 473 6.97 -13.14 4.57
N VAL A 474 7.06 -13.83 3.43
CA VAL A 474 5.90 -14.16 2.60
C VAL A 474 5.59 -15.65 2.69
N LEU A 475 4.39 -15.98 3.18
CA LEU A 475 3.78 -17.30 3.05
C LEU A 475 3.21 -17.41 1.64
N ASN A 476 4.06 -17.81 0.69
CA ASN A 476 3.74 -17.84 -0.74
C ASN A 476 2.82 -19.02 -1.12
N ASP A 477 1.64 -19.07 -0.52
CA ASP A 477 0.54 -19.98 -0.86
C ASP A 477 -0.63 -19.17 -1.45
N VAL A 478 -1.09 -19.56 -2.63
CA VAL A 478 -2.15 -18.84 -3.36
C VAL A 478 -3.45 -18.78 -2.54
N GLY A 479 -3.76 -19.83 -1.78
CA GLY A 479 -4.95 -19.89 -0.95
C GLY A 479 -4.88 -18.91 0.22
N ILE A 480 -3.76 -18.86 0.93
CA ILE A 480 -3.52 -17.89 2.03
C ILE A 480 -3.59 -16.45 1.50
N ILE A 481 -2.89 -16.15 0.41
CA ILE A 481 -2.86 -14.79 -0.17
C ILE A 481 -4.27 -14.37 -0.60
N SER A 482 -5.03 -15.27 -1.23
CA SER A 482 -6.40 -14.99 -1.66
C SER A 482 -7.33 -14.67 -0.50
N VAL A 483 -7.19 -15.37 0.64
CA VAL A 483 -7.99 -15.09 1.85
C VAL A 483 -7.63 -13.72 2.44
N ILE A 484 -6.34 -13.35 2.44
CA ILE A 484 -5.90 -12.01 2.88
C ILE A 484 -6.46 -10.92 1.97
N VAL A 485 -6.37 -11.09 0.65
CA VAL A 485 -6.90 -10.14 -0.35
C VAL A 485 -8.41 -9.97 -0.23
N ALA A 486 -9.13 -11.02 0.14
CA ALA A 486 -10.57 -10.99 0.32
C ALA A 486 -11.04 -10.36 1.65
N THR A 487 -10.14 -10.13 2.61
CA THR A 487 -10.49 -9.73 3.98
C THR A 487 -10.15 -8.25 4.25
N SER A 488 -11.03 -7.54 4.98
CA SER A 488 -10.76 -6.19 5.51
C SER A 488 -9.53 -6.17 6.39
N ASN A 489 -8.54 -5.36 6.02
CA ASN A 489 -7.26 -5.33 6.71
C ASN A 489 -6.56 -3.97 6.56
N PRO A 490 -6.37 -3.21 7.65
CA PRO A 490 -5.66 -1.93 7.61
C PRO A 490 -4.18 -2.08 7.18
N ASP A 491 -3.56 -3.22 7.46
CA ASP A 491 -2.16 -3.49 7.14
C ASP A 491 -1.98 -4.13 5.75
N PHE A 492 -3.03 -4.13 4.91
CA PHE A 492 -3.03 -4.81 3.61
C PHE A 492 -1.89 -4.32 2.69
N PHE A 493 -1.72 -3.01 2.50
CA PHE A 493 -0.69 -2.50 1.60
C PHE A 493 0.73 -2.69 2.14
N SER A 494 0.91 -2.79 3.45
CA SER A 494 2.18 -3.21 4.07
C SER A 494 2.52 -4.66 3.70
N PHE A 495 1.51 -5.54 3.70
CA PHE A 495 1.66 -6.93 3.25
C PHE A 495 1.93 -7.04 1.74
N VAL A 496 1.20 -6.31 0.89
CA VAL A 496 1.36 -6.40 -0.57
C VAL A 496 2.74 -5.93 -1.03
N ARG A 497 3.35 -4.96 -0.33
CA ARG A 497 4.71 -4.47 -0.62
C ARG A 497 5.81 -5.51 -0.39
N LEU A 498 5.51 -6.65 0.23
CA LEU A 498 6.46 -7.76 0.36
C LEU A 498 6.68 -8.51 -0.96
N PHE A 499 5.82 -8.31 -1.96
CA PHE A 499 5.86 -9.03 -3.22
C PHE A 499 6.52 -8.19 -4.31
N ASP A 500 7.49 -8.78 -5.02
CA ASP A 500 8.07 -8.17 -6.21
C ASP A 500 7.05 -8.07 -7.36
N ASN A 501 6.18 -9.08 -7.48
CA ASN A 501 5.08 -9.09 -8.45
C ASN A 501 3.80 -9.62 -7.79
N PHE A 502 2.80 -8.75 -7.64
CA PHE A 502 1.48 -9.09 -7.09
C PHE A 502 0.38 -9.19 -8.16
N GLY A 503 0.75 -9.15 -9.45
CA GLY A 503 -0.18 -9.04 -10.59
C GLY A 503 -1.28 -10.10 -10.62
N LEU A 504 -0.96 -11.34 -10.19
CA LEU A 504 -1.92 -12.46 -10.15
C LEU A 504 -3.11 -12.22 -9.21
N PHE A 505 -2.97 -11.30 -8.25
CA PHE A 505 -3.98 -11.02 -7.22
C PHE A 505 -4.67 -9.67 -7.43
N LEU A 506 -4.34 -8.94 -8.51
CA LEU A 506 -5.00 -7.70 -8.90
C LEU A 506 -6.36 -8.00 -9.53
N ASN A 507 -7.39 -8.07 -8.69
CA ASN A 507 -8.77 -8.31 -9.09
C ASN A 507 -9.72 -7.32 -8.40
N GLY A 508 -11.04 -7.46 -8.58
CA GLY A 508 -12.02 -6.55 -7.95
C GLY A 508 -11.87 -6.40 -6.43
N LYS A 509 -11.41 -7.44 -5.70
CA LYS A 509 -11.12 -7.35 -4.26
C LYS A 509 -10.03 -6.33 -3.95
N PHE A 510 -9.05 -6.22 -4.83
CA PHE A 510 -7.97 -5.26 -4.70
C PHE A 510 -8.50 -3.81 -4.79
N LEU A 511 -9.50 -3.56 -5.64
CA LEU A 511 -10.20 -2.27 -5.66
C LEU A 511 -10.88 -1.99 -4.33
N ASP A 512 -11.55 -2.98 -3.74
CA ASP A 512 -12.15 -2.81 -2.41
C ASP A 512 -11.08 -2.45 -1.37
N ARG A 513 -9.88 -3.04 -1.45
CA ARG A 513 -8.77 -2.71 -0.53
C ARG A 513 -8.28 -1.27 -0.74
N ILE A 514 -8.19 -0.82 -2.00
CA ILE A 514 -7.89 0.59 -2.31
C ILE A 514 -9.00 1.49 -1.74
N SER A 515 -10.27 1.10 -1.82
CA SER A 515 -11.37 1.90 -1.31
C SER A 515 -11.30 2.13 0.20
N GLU A 516 -10.82 1.11 0.95
CA GLU A 516 -10.57 1.16 2.41
C GLU A 516 -9.39 2.09 2.75
N SER A 517 -8.31 2.06 1.97
CA SER A 517 -7.14 2.94 2.15
C SER A 517 -6.66 3.53 0.83
N LYS A 518 -7.35 4.58 0.37
CA LYS A 518 -7.19 5.15 -0.98
C LYS A 518 -5.77 5.65 -1.23
N LYS A 519 -5.22 6.42 -0.31
CA LYS A 519 -3.88 7.02 -0.46
C LYS A 519 -2.80 5.94 -0.56
N GLU A 520 -2.75 5.01 0.40
CA GLU A 520 -1.79 3.90 0.41
C GLU A 520 -1.92 3.02 -0.84
N GLY A 521 -3.15 2.75 -1.27
CA GLY A 521 -3.41 1.97 -2.48
C GLY A 521 -2.94 2.63 -3.76
N LEU A 522 -3.12 3.94 -3.90
CA LEU A 522 -2.61 4.71 -5.04
C LEU A 522 -1.07 4.80 -5.01
N GLU A 523 -0.47 5.02 -3.85
CA GLU A 523 1.00 5.01 -3.69
C GLU A 523 1.61 3.65 -4.04
N TYR A 524 0.94 2.56 -3.71
CA TYR A 524 1.33 1.23 -4.17
C TYR A 524 1.21 1.11 -5.70
N LEU A 525 0.08 1.52 -6.29
CA LEU A 525 -0.16 1.40 -7.73
C LEU A 525 0.80 2.24 -8.57
N ILE A 526 1.26 3.39 -8.09
CA ILE A 526 2.31 4.17 -8.77
C ILE A 526 3.54 3.29 -9.01
N LYS A 527 4.08 2.67 -7.94
CA LYS A 527 5.25 1.78 -8.05
C LYS A 527 4.96 0.52 -8.86
N ALA A 528 3.76 -0.03 -8.73
CA ALA A 528 3.38 -1.24 -9.44
C ALA A 528 3.24 -1.01 -10.96
N THR A 529 2.64 0.09 -11.38
CA THR A 529 2.46 0.44 -12.79
C THR A 529 3.77 0.83 -13.50
N GLU A 530 4.77 1.31 -12.76
CA GLU A 530 6.13 1.51 -13.31
C GLU A 530 6.80 0.18 -13.71
N ASN A 531 6.47 -0.92 -13.02
CA ASN A 531 7.24 -2.16 -13.10
C ASN A 531 6.45 -3.40 -13.61
N SER A 532 5.12 -3.34 -13.67
CA SER A 532 4.27 -4.49 -14.00
C SER A 532 3.19 -4.15 -15.03
N SER A 533 3.21 -4.91 -16.15
CA SER A 533 2.19 -4.83 -17.19
C SER A 533 0.80 -5.26 -16.71
N GLU A 534 0.74 -6.18 -15.74
CA GLU A 534 -0.48 -6.65 -15.11
C GLU A 534 -1.14 -5.54 -14.28
N ALA A 535 -0.34 -4.74 -13.59
CA ALA A 535 -0.82 -3.56 -12.88
C ALA A 535 -1.38 -2.51 -13.85
N CYS A 536 -0.72 -2.26 -14.98
CA CYS A 536 -1.22 -1.35 -16.01
C CYS A 536 -2.58 -1.81 -16.56
N LYS A 537 -2.69 -3.09 -16.96
CA LYS A 537 -3.95 -3.68 -17.46
C LYS A 537 -5.06 -3.68 -16.42
N PHE A 538 -4.71 -3.86 -15.14
CA PHE A 538 -5.67 -3.77 -14.05
C PHE A 538 -6.27 -2.37 -13.94
N VAL A 539 -5.45 -1.31 -14.01
CA VAL A 539 -5.97 0.07 -13.99
C VAL A 539 -6.78 0.36 -15.26
N GLU A 540 -6.28 -0.04 -16.43
CA GLU A 540 -6.96 0.07 -17.73
C GLU A 540 -8.37 -0.55 -17.69
N SER A 541 -8.48 -1.78 -17.20
CA SER A 541 -9.75 -2.51 -17.13
C SER A 541 -10.75 -1.91 -16.14
N ASN A 542 -10.30 -1.04 -15.23
CA ASN A 542 -11.12 -0.44 -14.16
C ASN A 542 -11.20 1.08 -14.28
N GLN A 543 -11.12 1.63 -15.49
CA GLN A 543 -11.16 3.07 -15.78
C GLN A 543 -12.27 3.83 -15.04
N GLU A 544 -13.50 3.30 -15.01
CA GLU A 544 -14.64 3.96 -14.35
C GLU A 544 -14.41 4.19 -12.85
N TYR A 545 -13.79 3.23 -12.17
CA TYR A 545 -13.48 3.34 -10.74
C TYR A 545 -12.48 4.46 -10.48
N PHE A 546 -11.40 4.53 -11.27
CA PHE A 546 -10.38 5.57 -11.11
C PHE A 546 -10.89 6.96 -11.52
N ASN A 547 -11.77 7.05 -12.52
CA ASN A 547 -12.46 8.29 -12.86
C ASN A 547 -13.34 8.77 -11.71
N SER A 548 -14.08 7.86 -11.07
CA SER A 548 -14.91 8.19 -9.90
C SER A 548 -14.04 8.69 -8.74
N LEU A 549 -12.89 8.04 -8.48
CA LEU A 549 -11.91 8.51 -7.49
C LEU A 549 -11.37 9.92 -7.80
N MET A 550 -11.07 10.22 -9.07
CA MET A 550 -10.61 11.53 -9.51
C MET A 550 -11.66 12.61 -9.25
N GLU A 551 -12.93 12.30 -9.48
CA GLU A 551 -14.07 13.20 -9.31
C GLU A 551 -14.43 13.40 -7.83
N ASP A 552 -14.50 12.32 -7.05
CA ASP A 552 -14.95 12.36 -5.66
C ASP A 552 -13.88 12.88 -4.69
N PHE A 553 -12.59 12.65 -5.00
CA PHE A 553 -11.48 12.96 -4.08
C PHE A 553 -10.39 13.82 -4.75
N PRO A 554 -10.61 15.14 -4.92
CA PRO A 554 -9.65 16.03 -5.60
C PRO A 554 -8.24 16.05 -4.99
N VAL A 555 -8.10 15.72 -3.70
CA VAL A 555 -6.80 15.65 -3.01
C VAL A 555 -5.93 14.50 -3.54
N LEU A 556 -6.53 13.45 -4.11
CA LEU A 556 -5.84 12.28 -4.65
C LEU A 556 -5.46 12.46 -6.13
N SER A 557 -5.94 13.51 -6.78
CA SER A 557 -5.76 13.74 -8.22
C SER A 557 -4.29 13.76 -8.68
N PRO A 558 -3.32 14.31 -7.94
CA PRO A 558 -1.91 14.22 -8.32
C PRO A 558 -1.37 12.79 -8.40
N LEU A 559 -1.77 11.91 -7.47
CA LEU A 559 -1.36 10.51 -7.45
C LEU A 559 -1.96 9.74 -8.63
N LEU A 560 -3.23 10.01 -8.95
CA LEU A 560 -3.90 9.40 -10.11
C LEU A 560 -3.23 9.83 -11.42
N CYS A 561 -2.85 11.11 -11.55
CA CYS A 561 -2.12 11.58 -12.74
C CYS A 561 -0.77 10.89 -12.91
N HIS A 562 -0.06 10.57 -11.82
CA HIS A 562 1.18 9.78 -11.89
C HIS A 562 0.90 8.39 -12.44
N ILE A 563 -0.11 7.68 -11.91
CA ILE A 563 -0.52 6.37 -12.43
C ILE A 563 -0.85 6.46 -13.92
N TYR A 564 -1.61 7.47 -14.33
CA TYR A 564 -2.00 7.64 -15.74
C TYR A 564 -0.81 7.98 -16.65
N ASP A 565 0.16 8.75 -16.16
CA ASP A 565 1.40 9.04 -16.90
C ASP A 565 2.21 7.75 -17.12
N ASN A 566 2.26 6.85 -16.14
CA ASN A 566 2.89 5.53 -16.26
C ASN A 566 2.14 4.64 -17.29
N LEU A 567 0.80 4.70 -17.30
CA LEU A 567 0.01 3.97 -18.29
C LEU A 567 0.37 4.38 -19.72
N LEU A 568 0.58 5.67 -20.00
CA LEU A 568 0.99 6.12 -21.33
C LEU A 568 2.35 5.59 -21.77
N GLU A 569 3.26 5.32 -20.82
CA GLU A 569 4.54 4.69 -21.16
C GLU A 569 4.38 3.23 -21.54
N PHE A 570 3.34 2.57 -21.02
CA PHE A 570 2.99 1.20 -21.35
C PHE A 570 2.29 1.09 -22.71
N ASP A 571 1.23 1.86 -22.95
CA ASP A 571 0.46 1.82 -24.20
C ASP A 571 -0.19 3.17 -24.54
N ILE A 572 0.62 4.08 -25.13
CA ILE A 572 0.17 5.41 -25.55
C ILE A 572 -0.90 5.38 -26.65
N GLU A 573 -0.98 4.31 -27.44
CA GLU A 573 -1.90 4.20 -28.58
C GLU A 573 -3.32 3.95 -28.11
N ASN A 574 -3.51 3.02 -27.18
CA ASN A 574 -4.85 2.61 -26.73
C ASN A 574 -5.35 3.38 -25.49
N ILE A 575 -4.47 3.85 -24.61
CA ILE A 575 -4.89 4.49 -23.36
C ILE A 575 -5.24 5.94 -23.61
N GLU A 576 -6.51 6.33 -23.48
CA GLU A 576 -6.95 7.71 -23.63
C GLU A 576 -6.95 8.47 -22.29
N ILE A 577 -6.27 9.62 -22.21
CA ILE A 577 -6.27 10.52 -21.03
C ILE A 577 -6.59 11.94 -21.50
N SER A 578 -7.68 12.52 -20.99
CA SER A 578 -8.11 13.86 -21.36
C SER A 578 -9.00 14.51 -20.30
N PHE A 579 -9.42 15.77 -20.50
CA PHE A 579 -10.36 16.42 -19.59
C PHE A 579 -11.80 15.89 -19.70
N THR A 580 -12.15 15.18 -20.78
CA THR A 580 -13.54 14.78 -21.08
C THR A 580 -13.72 13.27 -21.22
N ASP A 581 -12.79 12.62 -21.92
CA ASP A 581 -12.90 11.22 -22.37
C ASP A 581 -11.78 10.35 -21.81
N GLY A 582 -12.01 9.03 -21.79
CA GLY A 582 -11.05 8.05 -21.29
C GLY A 582 -10.82 8.19 -19.78
N PHE A 583 -9.56 8.07 -19.36
CA PHE A 583 -9.11 8.45 -18.04
C PHE A 583 -9.19 9.97 -17.88
N ARG A 584 -10.19 10.41 -17.11
CA ARG A 584 -10.49 11.83 -16.93
C ARG A 584 -9.50 12.44 -15.96
N VAL A 585 -8.95 13.59 -16.33
CA VAL A 585 -8.07 14.38 -15.47
C VAL A 585 -8.69 15.71 -15.09
N ARG A 586 -8.33 16.23 -13.93
CA ARG A 586 -8.75 17.56 -13.46
C ARG A 586 -7.70 18.61 -13.77
N GLU A 587 -8.15 19.83 -14.03
CA GLU A 587 -7.28 20.99 -14.18
C GLU A 587 -6.60 21.36 -12.86
N MET A 588 -5.35 20.93 -12.69
CA MET A 588 -4.52 21.19 -11.52
C MET A 588 -3.06 21.43 -11.91
N ALA A 589 -2.28 22.04 -11.03
CA ALA A 589 -0.84 22.16 -11.20
C ALA A 589 -0.15 20.86 -10.76
N SER A 590 0.10 19.94 -11.70
CA SER A 590 0.80 18.68 -11.43
C SER A 590 1.77 18.35 -12.55
N ALA A 591 3.01 17.99 -12.19
CA ALA A 591 4.05 17.59 -13.14
C ALA A 591 3.60 16.41 -14.03
N HIS A 592 2.97 15.39 -13.44
CA HIS A 592 2.50 14.21 -14.17
C HIS A 592 1.31 14.50 -15.07
N LEU A 593 0.42 15.43 -14.69
CA LEU A 593 -0.64 15.88 -15.58
C LEU A 593 -0.07 16.50 -16.84
N PHE A 594 0.86 17.46 -16.69
CA PHE A 594 1.45 18.15 -17.84
C PHE A 594 2.28 17.21 -18.71
N SER A 595 3.01 16.27 -18.10
CA SER A 595 3.69 15.19 -18.79
C SER A 595 2.73 14.36 -19.64
N ALA A 596 1.66 13.82 -19.03
CA ALA A 596 0.69 12.98 -19.72
C ALA A 596 -0.01 13.70 -20.89
N LEU A 597 -0.45 14.95 -20.67
CA LEU A 597 -1.06 15.75 -21.74
C LEU A 597 -0.07 16.08 -22.85
N SER A 598 1.20 16.35 -22.52
CA SER A 598 2.24 16.62 -23.53
C SER A 598 2.53 15.40 -24.40
N LYS A 599 2.61 14.20 -23.79
CA LYS A 599 2.76 12.92 -24.49
C LYS A 599 1.60 12.69 -25.46
N LYS A 600 0.36 12.94 -25.04
CA LYS A 600 -0.82 12.80 -25.89
C LYS A 600 -0.88 13.81 -27.03
N LEU A 601 -0.57 15.08 -26.79
CA LEU A 601 -0.50 16.09 -27.84
C LEU A 601 0.57 15.75 -28.89
N ALA A 602 1.75 15.32 -28.45
CA ALA A 602 2.83 14.91 -29.35
C ALA A 602 2.44 13.68 -30.18
N TYR A 603 1.84 12.67 -29.54
CA TYR A 603 1.36 11.47 -30.23
C TYR A 603 0.26 11.79 -31.25
N ALA A 604 -0.70 12.65 -30.89
CA ALA A 604 -1.77 13.07 -31.80
C ALA A 604 -1.21 13.78 -33.04
N TYR A 605 -0.24 14.67 -32.84
CA TYR A 605 0.47 15.37 -33.92
C TYR A 605 1.21 14.40 -34.86
N LEU A 606 1.96 13.45 -34.29
CA LEU A 606 2.73 12.47 -35.05
C LEU A 606 1.83 11.50 -35.86
N THR A 607 0.67 11.16 -35.33
CA THR A 607 -0.31 10.26 -35.97
C THR A 607 -1.28 10.97 -36.91
N GLN A 608 -1.19 12.29 -37.04
CA GLN A 608 -2.12 13.13 -37.82
C GLN A 608 -3.60 12.95 -37.42
N SER A 609 -3.85 12.56 -36.17
CA SER A 609 -5.20 12.51 -35.63
C SER A 609 -5.71 13.93 -35.37
N THR A 610 -7.04 14.11 -35.37
CA THR A 610 -7.64 15.41 -35.07
C THR A 610 -7.25 15.83 -33.65
N ILE A 611 -6.47 16.91 -33.56
CA ILE A 611 -6.09 17.53 -32.29
C ILE A 611 -7.34 18.19 -31.70
N ASP A 612 -8.00 17.47 -30.80
CA ASP A 612 -9.21 17.93 -30.13
C ASP A 612 -8.88 18.84 -28.94
N SER A 613 -9.81 19.76 -28.65
CA SER A 613 -9.76 20.65 -27.47
C SER A 613 -9.70 19.92 -26.12
N LYS A 614 -9.93 18.60 -26.09
CA LYS A 614 -9.99 17.77 -24.88
C LYS A 614 -8.67 17.64 -24.11
N TYR A 615 -7.52 17.95 -24.73
CA TYR A 615 -6.21 17.96 -24.06
C TYR A 615 -5.72 19.37 -23.71
N ILE A 616 -6.49 20.41 -24.07
CA ILE A 616 -6.05 21.80 -24.07
C ILE A 616 -6.77 22.57 -22.96
N THR A 617 -6.01 23.32 -22.16
CA THR A 617 -6.55 24.22 -21.12
C THR A 617 -5.88 25.58 -21.17
N ASN A 618 -6.67 26.66 -21.08
CA ASN A 618 -6.17 28.04 -21.06
C ASN A 618 -6.05 28.62 -19.64
N LYS A 619 -6.15 27.78 -18.62
CA LYS A 619 -6.03 28.20 -17.22
C LYS A 619 -4.57 28.54 -16.89
N SER A 620 -4.37 29.66 -16.21
CA SER A 620 -3.07 30.02 -15.62
C SER A 620 -2.88 29.26 -14.30
N TYR A 621 -1.74 28.61 -14.13
CA TYR A 621 -1.42 27.78 -12.96
C TYR A 621 -0.41 28.46 -12.05
N ALA A 622 -0.62 28.35 -10.73
CA ALA A 622 0.43 28.56 -9.74
C ALA A 622 1.23 27.26 -9.62
N LEU A 623 2.48 27.27 -10.05
CA LEU A 623 3.33 26.09 -10.22
C LEU A 623 4.39 26.03 -9.12
N GLU A 624 4.55 24.85 -8.56
CA GLU A 624 5.71 24.51 -7.73
C GLU A 624 6.92 24.16 -8.60
N GLN A 625 8.11 24.21 -8.02
CA GLN A 625 9.38 24.08 -8.73
C GLN A 625 9.48 22.80 -9.59
N ASP A 626 8.95 21.69 -9.08
CA ASP A 626 8.95 20.39 -9.75
C ASP A 626 7.97 20.33 -10.95
N SER A 627 6.95 21.18 -10.99
CA SER A 627 5.95 21.23 -12.06
C SER A 627 6.30 22.22 -13.19
N ILE A 628 7.24 23.15 -12.96
CA ILE A 628 7.63 24.18 -13.93
C ILE A 628 8.15 23.53 -15.22
N GLN A 629 9.01 22.52 -15.11
CA GLN A 629 9.59 21.87 -16.29
C GLN A 629 8.55 21.09 -17.10
N SER A 630 7.70 20.31 -16.44
CA SER A 630 6.65 19.56 -17.15
C SER A 630 5.60 20.48 -17.77
N TYR A 631 5.27 21.61 -17.11
CA TYR A 631 4.38 22.61 -17.71
C TYR A 631 5.02 23.27 -18.93
N MET A 632 6.32 23.59 -18.87
CA MET A 632 7.07 24.09 -20.02
C MET A 632 7.07 23.08 -21.17
N LEU A 633 7.19 21.77 -20.90
CA LEU A 633 7.07 20.72 -21.91
C LEU A 633 5.66 20.72 -22.56
N TYR A 634 4.62 20.86 -21.75
CA TYR A 634 3.24 20.98 -22.23
C TYR A 634 3.01 22.21 -23.12
N LEU A 635 3.55 23.38 -22.74
CA LEU A 635 3.50 24.59 -23.57
C LEU A 635 4.24 24.41 -24.90
N LYS A 636 5.42 23.76 -24.90
CA LYS A 636 6.15 23.43 -26.14
C LYS A 636 5.32 22.52 -27.04
N ALA A 637 4.70 21.47 -26.49
CA ALA A 637 3.83 20.57 -27.24
C ALA A 637 2.65 21.33 -27.88
N ARG A 638 2.05 22.29 -27.15
CA ARG A 638 0.98 23.15 -27.67
C ARG A 638 1.43 24.09 -28.81
N LEU A 639 2.67 24.59 -28.76
CA LEU A 639 3.22 25.37 -29.88
C LEU A 639 3.41 24.50 -31.13
N VAL A 640 3.88 23.26 -30.99
CA VAL A 640 4.12 22.35 -32.11
C VAL A 640 2.85 22.03 -32.87
N ILE A 641 1.75 21.83 -32.15
CA ILE A 641 0.43 21.56 -32.75
C ILE A 641 -0.24 22.82 -33.33
N GLY A 642 0.40 23.98 -33.25
CA GLY A 642 -0.10 25.24 -33.81
C GLY A 642 -1.16 25.95 -32.96
N ASP A 643 -1.25 25.64 -31.66
CA ASP A 643 -2.18 26.31 -30.75
C ASP A 643 -1.69 27.72 -30.37
N ASN A 644 -2.62 28.67 -30.27
CA ASN A 644 -2.26 30.06 -29.95
C ASN A 644 -2.23 30.27 -28.44
N ILE A 645 -1.03 30.21 -27.87
CA ILE A 645 -0.78 30.30 -26.44
C ILE A 645 0.05 31.54 -26.04
N ASP A 646 0.04 32.58 -26.89
CA ASP A 646 0.84 33.80 -26.73
C ASP A 646 0.69 34.41 -25.32
N THR A 647 -0.55 34.48 -24.80
CA THR A 647 -0.84 35.03 -23.46
C THR A 647 -0.34 34.13 -22.33
N LEU A 648 -0.46 32.81 -22.46
CA LEU A 648 -0.02 31.85 -21.44
C LEU A 648 1.51 31.84 -21.30
N ILE A 649 2.24 31.95 -22.42
CA ILE A 649 3.71 32.03 -22.37
C ILE A 649 4.13 33.36 -21.76
N ALA A 650 3.50 34.48 -22.12
CA ALA A 650 3.78 35.77 -21.52
C ALA A 650 3.56 35.75 -20.00
N ASP A 651 2.44 35.18 -19.54
CA ASP A 651 2.12 35.02 -18.13
C ASP A 651 3.17 34.12 -17.44
N PHE A 652 3.50 32.96 -18.01
CA PHE A 652 4.48 32.02 -17.47
C PHE A 652 5.88 32.66 -17.31
N VAL A 653 6.37 33.34 -18.36
CA VAL A 653 7.66 34.06 -18.34
C VAL A 653 7.66 35.21 -17.33
N SER A 654 6.49 35.82 -17.08
CA SER A 654 6.39 36.88 -16.07
C SER A 654 6.46 36.36 -14.63
N CYS A 655 6.04 35.12 -14.39
CA CYS A 655 5.87 34.55 -13.06
C CYS A 655 7.07 33.70 -12.59
N TYR A 656 7.83 33.08 -13.49
CA TYR A 656 8.87 32.09 -13.14
C TYR A 656 10.24 32.47 -13.68
N GLU A 657 11.30 32.06 -12.97
CA GLU A 657 12.70 32.23 -13.39
C GLU A 657 13.17 31.04 -14.26
N ASN A 658 14.28 31.19 -15.00
CA ASN A 658 14.84 30.17 -15.93
C ASN A 658 13.94 29.77 -17.12
N THR A 659 13.18 30.71 -17.67
CA THR A 659 12.29 30.49 -18.81
C THR A 659 12.96 30.71 -20.18
N ASP A 660 14.29 30.81 -20.22
CA ASP A 660 15.03 31.13 -21.46
C ASP A 660 14.81 30.08 -22.55
N GLU A 661 14.64 28.82 -22.17
CA GLU A 661 14.40 27.72 -23.10
C GLU A 661 13.04 27.85 -23.82
N ILE A 662 11.95 28.16 -23.10
CA ILE A 662 10.62 28.34 -23.70
C ILE A 662 10.56 29.62 -24.54
N VAL A 663 11.26 30.69 -24.12
CA VAL A 663 11.35 31.94 -24.89
C VAL A 663 12.07 31.70 -26.22
N GLY A 664 13.21 30.99 -26.18
CA GLY A 664 13.94 30.60 -27.38
C GLY A 664 13.10 29.70 -28.29
N TYR A 665 12.45 28.68 -27.73
CA TYR A 665 11.59 27.77 -28.47
C TYR A 665 10.41 28.49 -29.16
N TYR A 666 9.72 29.36 -28.42
CA TYR A 666 8.61 30.15 -28.95
C TYR A 666 9.04 31.04 -30.12
N LYS A 667 10.19 31.72 -30.00
CA LYS A 667 10.74 32.56 -31.06
C LYS A 667 11.08 31.76 -32.31
N ILE A 668 11.65 30.56 -32.16
CA ILE A 668 11.97 29.68 -33.29
C ILE A 668 10.70 29.24 -34.01
N VAL A 669 9.66 28.84 -33.27
CA VAL A 669 8.42 28.30 -33.86
C VAL A 669 7.54 29.39 -34.47
N THR A 670 7.44 30.56 -33.82
CA THR A 670 6.48 31.61 -34.22
C THR A 670 7.11 32.81 -34.92
N GLY A 671 8.43 32.99 -34.81
CA GLY A 671 9.14 34.19 -35.27
C GLY A 671 8.88 35.45 -34.44
N LYS A 672 8.12 35.37 -33.33
CA LYS A 672 7.77 36.50 -32.46
C LYS A 672 8.71 36.59 -31.25
N ASP A 673 9.05 37.82 -30.85
CA ASP A 673 9.79 38.09 -29.60
C ASP A 673 8.80 38.20 -28.40
N ILE A 674 9.16 37.63 -27.25
CA ILE A 674 8.47 37.82 -25.96
C ILE A 674 9.37 38.63 -25.03
N VAL A 675 8.78 39.58 -24.29
CA VAL A 675 9.49 40.39 -23.30
C VAL A 675 9.83 39.51 -22.09
N ASN A 676 11.09 39.08 -22.00
CA ASN A 676 11.60 38.32 -20.86
C ASN A 676 12.17 39.26 -19.78
N LYS A 677 11.96 38.93 -18.49
CA LYS A 677 12.57 39.66 -17.36
C LYS A 677 14.09 39.47 -17.32
N THR A 678 14.59 38.34 -17.80
CA THR A 678 16.02 38.09 -17.92
C THR A 678 16.52 38.55 -19.29
N SER A 679 17.49 39.47 -19.29
CA SER A 679 18.27 39.84 -20.47
C SER A 679 19.23 38.70 -20.84
N SER A 680 18.67 37.56 -21.23
CA SER A 680 19.41 36.36 -21.60
C SER A 680 20.07 36.55 -22.97
N VAL A 681 21.33 36.13 -23.07
CA VAL A 681 22.14 36.18 -24.29
C VAL A 681 21.49 35.35 -25.41
N ILE A 682 20.76 34.29 -25.07
CA ILE A 682 20.08 33.40 -26.03
C ILE A 682 18.94 34.13 -26.75
N ALA A 683 18.22 35.03 -26.07
CA ALA A 683 17.11 35.78 -26.67
C ALA A 683 17.57 36.79 -27.75
N CYS A 684 18.84 37.21 -27.71
CA CYS A 684 19.41 38.24 -28.59
C CYS A 684 20.39 37.71 -29.65
N PHE A 685 20.58 36.39 -29.75
CA PHE A 685 21.60 35.78 -30.62
C PHE A 685 21.43 36.11 -32.11
N ASP A 686 20.21 36.40 -32.57
CA ASP A 686 19.90 36.73 -33.96
C ASP A 686 20.06 38.22 -34.31
N LYS A 687 20.29 39.10 -33.33
CA LYS A 687 20.41 40.54 -33.55
C LYS A 687 21.86 40.93 -33.78
N LYS A 688 22.11 41.53 -34.94
CA LYS A 688 23.38 42.18 -35.29
C LYS A 688 23.45 43.55 -34.60
N ASP A 689 24.05 43.60 -33.43
CA ASP A 689 24.23 44.81 -32.63
C ASP A 689 25.49 44.70 -31.75
N SER A 690 26.51 45.47 -32.11
CA SER A 690 27.78 45.56 -31.37
C SER A 690 27.61 46.14 -29.96
N SER A 691 26.57 46.94 -29.70
CA SER A 691 26.33 47.54 -28.37
C SER A 691 25.91 46.49 -27.33
N LEU A 692 25.20 45.44 -27.76
CA LEU A 692 24.84 44.29 -26.92
C LEU A 692 26.08 43.50 -26.52
N PHE A 693 27.02 43.31 -27.45
CA PHE A 693 28.29 42.66 -27.18
C PHE A 693 29.04 43.40 -26.08
N VAL A 694 29.26 44.72 -26.23
CA VAL A 694 29.99 45.54 -25.26
C VAL A 694 29.35 45.50 -23.87
N LYS A 695 28.01 45.55 -23.80
CA LYS A 695 27.28 45.56 -22.52
C LYS A 695 27.32 44.23 -21.78
N LEU A 696 27.19 43.11 -22.49
CA LEU A 696 26.97 41.78 -21.88
C LEU A 696 28.25 40.97 -21.70
N TYR A 697 29.25 41.15 -22.56
CA TYR A 697 30.47 40.34 -22.58
C TYR A 697 31.23 40.25 -21.25
N PRO A 698 31.40 41.35 -20.46
CA PRO A 698 32.15 41.29 -19.20
C PRO A 698 31.53 40.39 -18.14
N ARG A 699 30.20 40.16 -18.20
CA ARG A 699 29.43 39.39 -17.20
C ARG A 699 29.00 38.02 -17.69
N ALA A 700 29.27 37.70 -18.96
CA ALA A 700 28.85 36.47 -19.60
C ALA A 700 29.70 35.26 -19.19
N SER A 701 29.05 34.10 -19.06
CA SER A 701 29.69 32.79 -18.95
C SER A 701 30.45 32.40 -20.24
N THR A 702 31.25 31.34 -20.20
CA THR A 702 32.06 30.92 -21.35
C THR A 702 31.24 30.61 -22.61
N LEU A 703 30.10 29.92 -22.46
CA LEU A 703 29.19 29.63 -23.58
C LEU A 703 28.52 30.91 -24.11
N GLU A 704 28.07 31.78 -23.21
CA GLU A 704 27.46 33.05 -23.58
C GLU A 704 28.44 33.98 -24.30
N ARG A 705 29.71 34.03 -23.87
CA ARG A 705 30.78 34.77 -24.57
C ARG A 705 30.96 34.27 -26.00
N PHE A 706 30.95 32.96 -26.21
CA PHE A 706 31.02 32.37 -27.54
C PHE A 706 29.84 32.81 -28.41
N LEU A 707 28.62 32.78 -27.87
CA LEU A 707 27.41 33.18 -28.58
C LEU A 707 27.39 34.69 -28.90
N LEU A 708 27.89 35.54 -28.00
CA LEU A 708 27.94 36.99 -28.20
C LEU A 708 28.80 37.40 -29.40
N TYR A 709 29.85 36.65 -29.77
CA TYR A 709 30.63 36.97 -30.97
C TYR A 709 29.81 36.99 -32.27
N PHE A 710 28.68 36.26 -32.30
CA PHE A 710 27.79 36.25 -33.45
C PHE A 710 26.91 37.50 -33.53
N THR A 711 26.80 38.31 -32.47
CA THR A 711 26.00 39.55 -32.47
C THR A 711 26.78 40.76 -32.99
N ILE A 712 28.11 40.67 -33.17
CA ILE A 712 28.94 41.76 -33.66
C ILE A 712 28.55 42.11 -35.11
N ASP A 713 28.29 43.39 -35.37
CA ASP A 713 27.84 43.91 -36.67
C ASP A 713 28.85 44.89 -37.31
N THR A 714 29.42 45.78 -36.50
CA THR A 714 30.24 46.91 -36.96
C THR A 714 31.68 46.90 -36.42
N ASP A 715 32.56 47.60 -37.12
CA ASP A 715 33.94 47.86 -36.70
C ASP A 715 33.95 48.90 -35.56
N ASP A 716 33.87 48.43 -34.32
CA ASP A 716 33.77 49.25 -33.10
C ASP A 716 35.05 49.14 -32.24
N ASN A 717 35.54 50.28 -31.73
CA ASN A 717 36.74 50.32 -30.90
C ASN A 717 36.55 49.68 -29.52
N ASP A 718 35.35 49.72 -28.95
CA ASP A 718 35.07 49.09 -27.66
C ASP A 718 35.08 47.56 -27.79
N VAL A 719 34.54 47.04 -28.89
CA VAL A 719 34.64 45.61 -29.25
C VAL A 719 36.11 45.21 -29.45
N LYS A 720 36.93 46.03 -30.13
CA LYS A 720 38.36 45.77 -30.29
C LYS A 720 39.11 45.71 -28.96
N ASN A 721 38.78 46.60 -28.03
CA ASN A 721 39.40 46.61 -26.70
C ASN A 721 39.10 45.32 -25.94
N ILE A 722 37.83 44.88 -25.96
CA ILE A 722 37.41 43.60 -25.35
C ILE A 722 38.15 42.42 -26.01
N ILE A 723 38.21 42.38 -27.34
CA ILE A 723 38.94 41.33 -28.06
C ILE A 723 40.43 41.35 -27.71
N LYS A 724 41.05 42.52 -27.62
CA LYS A 724 42.46 42.67 -27.26
C LYS A 724 42.74 42.16 -25.85
N GLU A 725 41.90 42.51 -24.89
CA GLU A 725 41.99 42.03 -23.51
C GLU A 725 41.86 40.51 -23.45
N GLU A 726 40.90 39.95 -24.18
CA GLU A 726 40.65 38.50 -24.17
C GLU A 726 41.77 37.71 -24.87
N VAL A 727 42.28 38.22 -26.00
CA VAL A 727 43.49 37.69 -26.66
C VAL A 727 44.67 37.74 -25.70
N THR A 728 44.89 38.87 -25.01
CA THR A 728 46.00 39.00 -24.05
C THR A 728 45.87 38.00 -22.90
N ARG A 729 44.66 37.84 -22.33
CA ARG A 729 44.36 36.87 -21.27
C ARG A 729 44.69 35.45 -21.71
N ILE A 730 44.24 35.07 -22.91
CA ILE A 730 44.40 33.71 -23.43
C ILE A 730 45.86 33.42 -23.78
N THR A 731 46.55 34.30 -24.51
CA THR A 731 47.93 34.04 -24.96
C THR A 731 48.94 34.05 -23.79
N LEU A 732 48.66 34.75 -22.68
CA LEU A 732 49.50 34.71 -21.48
C LEU A 732 49.24 33.50 -20.57
N SER A 733 48.20 32.71 -20.84
CA SER A 733 47.88 31.52 -20.05
C SER A 733 48.84 30.37 -20.35
N LYS A 734 49.42 29.74 -19.31
CA LYS A 734 50.39 28.63 -19.49
C LYS A 734 49.76 27.35 -20.04
N ASN A 735 48.44 27.16 -19.87
CA ASN A 735 47.68 26.02 -20.35
C ASN A 735 46.37 26.50 -20.98
N MET A 736 46.29 26.53 -22.32
CA MET A 736 45.10 26.97 -23.04
C MET A 736 44.05 25.87 -23.07
N SER A 737 42.91 26.10 -22.41
CA SER A 737 41.76 25.18 -22.39
C SER A 737 41.11 25.07 -23.79
N MET A 738 40.33 24.01 -24.02
CA MET A 738 39.58 23.84 -25.28
C MET A 738 38.60 25.00 -25.50
N GLU A 739 38.00 25.50 -24.43
CA GLU A 739 37.09 26.65 -24.42
C GLU A 739 37.82 27.95 -24.80
N ASP A 740 39.00 28.20 -24.22
CA ASP A 740 39.82 29.36 -24.58
C ASP A 740 40.27 29.29 -26.05
N ARG A 741 40.55 28.10 -26.61
CA ARG A 741 40.83 27.93 -28.05
C ARG A 741 39.64 28.31 -28.91
N MET A 742 38.42 27.92 -28.51
CA MET A 742 37.20 28.28 -29.23
C MET A 742 36.93 29.78 -29.19
N ILE A 743 37.10 30.42 -28.04
CA ILE A 743 36.96 31.88 -27.89
C ILE A 743 38.03 32.60 -28.71
N LEU A 744 39.30 32.19 -28.63
CA LEU A 744 40.39 32.79 -29.42
C LEU A 744 40.14 32.67 -30.92
N ARG A 745 39.58 31.55 -31.38
CA ARG A 745 39.17 31.38 -32.77
C ARG A 745 38.10 32.40 -33.17
N GLN A 746 37.10 32.65 -32.31
CA GLN A 746 36.07 33.67 -32.56
C GLN A 746 36.63 35.10 -32.52
N CYS A 747 37.58 35.39 -31.63
CA CYS A 747 38.35 36.63 -31.65
C CYS A 747 38.98 36.86 -33.03
N ILE A 748 39.68 35.85 -33.57
CA ILE A 748 40.35 35.94 -34.86
C ILE A 748 39.34 36.14 -36.01
N TYR A 749 38.23 35.40 -36.02
CA TYR A 749 37.17 35.60 -37.01
C TYR A 749 36.57 37.01 -36.98
N SER A 750 36.41 37.57 -35.78
CA SER A 750 35.89 38.91 -35.59
C SER A 750 36.90 39.97 -36.07
N LEU A 751 38.19 39.78 -35.77
CA LEU A 751 39.25 40.68 -36.21
C LEU A 751 39.41 40.74 -37.73
N LEU A 752 39.09 39.67 -38.48
CA LEU A 752 39.10 39.71 -39.96
C LEU A 752 38.16 40.78 -40.53
N ARG A 753 37.13 41.17 -39.78
CA ARG A 753 36.15 42.20 -40.18
C ARG A 753 36.57 43.61 -39.77
N MET A 754 37.64 43.75 -38.98
CA MET A 754 38.05 45.00 -38.34
C MET A 754 39.28 45.63 -39.01
N LYS A 755 39.45 46.95 -38.85
CA LYS A 755 40.63 47.71 -39.30
C LYS A 755 41.55 48.09 -38.15
N ASN A 756 42.81 48.43 -38.43
CA ASN A 756 43.81 48.88 -37.43
C ASN A 756 44.09 47.85 -36.31
N ILE A 757 44.19 46.58 -36.66
CA ILE A 757 44.35 45.47 -35.71
C ILE A 757 45.81 45.12 -35.38
N ASP A 758 46.78 45.92 -35.86
CA ASP A 758 48.23 45.65 -35.77
C ASP A 758 48.70 45.32 -34.35
N SER A 759 48.18 46.05 -33.35
CA SER A 759 48.53 45.83 -31.94
C SER A 759 47.99 44.52 -31.35
N ILE A 760 46.93 43.96 -31.94
CA ILE A 760 46.30 42.70 -31.51
C ILE A 760 46.94 41.52 -32.23
N VAL A 761 47.23 41.66 -33.53
CA VAL A 761 47.87 40.59 -34.33
C VAL A 761 49.26 40.24 -33.78
N ARG A 762 50.01 41.23 -33.28
CA ARG A 762 51.30 41.02 -32.59
C ARG A 762 51.22 40.17 -31.33
N LEU A 763 50.03 40.04 -30.73
CA LEU A 763 49.82 39.22 -29.53
C LEU A 763 49.46 37.78 -29.87
N ILE A 764 49.31 37.44 -31.16
CA ILE A 764 48.89 36.12 -31.64
C ILE A 764 50.01 35.55 -32.53
N ASP A 765 51.10 35.13 -31.89
CA ASP A 765 52.27 34.60 -32.59
C ASP A 765 52.19 33.08 -32.84
N ASP A 766 51.47 32.35 -31.99
CA ASP A 766 51.32 30.89 -32.08
C ASP A 766 49.84 30.49 -31.91
N PHE A 767 49.21 30.12 -33.02
CA PHE A 767 47.82 29.63 -33.05
C PHE A 767 47.71 28.40 -33.94
N GLU A 768 47.01 27.38 -33.45
CA GLU A 768 46.90 26.06 -34.06
C GLU A 768 46.37 26.10 -35.52
N ASP A 769 45.37 26.95 -35.80
CA ASP A 769 44.86 27.19 -37.16
C ASP A 769 45.73 28.24 -37.88
N THR A 770 46.91 27.80 -38.32
CA THR A 770 47.88 28.62 -39.05
C THR A 770 47.31 29.23 -40.34
N THR A 771 46.28 28.63 -40.94
CA THR A 771 45.63 29.17 -42.14
C THR A 771 44.76 30.38 -41.80
N LEU A 772 43.97 30.29 -40.72
CA LEU A 772 43.17 31.41 -40.24
C LEU A 772 44.06 32.57 -39.77
N LEU A 773 45.16 32.25 -39.08
CA LEU A 773 46.13 33.26 -38.64
C LEU A 773 46.84 33.94 -39.82
N LEU A 774 47.18 33.19 -40.88
CA LEU A 774 47.72 33.77 -42.12
C LEU A 774 46.72 34.73 -42.77
N LYS A 775 45.45 34.35 -42.87
CA LYS A 775 44.38 35.24 -43.39
C LYS A 775 44.27 36.53 -42.57
N LEU A 776 44.40 36.44 -41.25
CA LEU A 776 44.38 37.60 -40.36
C LEU A 776 45.58 38.53 -40.64
N ASN A 777 46.79 37.98 -40.79
CA ASN A 777 47.98 38.76 -41.11
C ASN A 777 47.88 39.43 -42.48
N ILE A 778 47.41 38.72 -43.51
CA ILE A 778 47.13 39.29 -44.83
C ILE A 778 46.12 40.45 -44.72
N ARG A 779 45.03 40.24 -43.97
CA ARG A 779 43.99 41.24 -43.76
C ARG A 779 44.50 42.47 -43.00
N ASN A 780 45.35 42.28 -42.00
CA ASN A 780 46.01 43.37 -41.27
C ASN A 780 46.78 44.27 -42.24
N ILE A 781 47.64 43.69 -43.08
CA ILE A 781 48.42 44.47 -44.04
C ILE A 781 47.51 45.12 -45.10
N ALA A 782 46.54 44.39 -45.64
CA ALA A 782 45.61 44.91 -46.63
C ALA A 782 44.74 46.08 -46.12
N THR A 783 44.65 46.27 -44.79
CA THR A 783 43.90 47.36 -44.16
C THR A 783 44.79 48.45 -43.56
N GLY A 784 46.10 48.45 -43.87
CA GLY A 784 47.05 49.50 -43.46
C GLY A 784 47.91 49.16 -42.23
N GLY A 785 47.83 47.93 -41.72
CA GLY A 785 48.76 47.41 -40.72
C GLY A 785 50.17 47.18 -41.30
N MET A 786 51.17 47.06 -40.43
CA MET A 786 52.58 46.92 -40.80
C MET A 786 53.22 45.62 -40.27
N TYR A 787 52.56 44.93 -39.34
CA TYR A 787 53.02 43.68 -38.76
C TYR A 787 52.52 42.46 -39.54
N PHE A 788 53.45 41.57 -39.86
CA PHE A 788 53.19 40.25 -40.40
C PHE A 788 54.10 39.23 -39.72
N ASN A 789 53.53 38.16 -39.16
CA ASN A 789 54.28 37.08 -38.51
C ASN A 789 55.11 36.28 -39.54
N PRO A 790 56.45 36.28 -39.45
CA PRO A 790 57.28 35.64 -40.46
C PRO A 790 57.14 34.13 -40.59
N GLN A 791 56.68 33.45 -39.55
CA GLN A 791 56.54 32.00 -39.55
C GLN A 791 55.38 31.51 -40.43
N LEU A 792 54.46 32.41 -40.82
CA LEU A 792 53.22 32.06 -41.52
C LEU A 792 53.32 32.16 -43.04
N VAL A 793 54.32 32.84 -43.60
CA VAL A 793 54.41 33.09 -45.06
C VAL A 793 54.48 31.78 -45.88
N ARG A 794 54.94 30.70 -45.23
CA ARG A 794 55.08 29.35 -45.81
C ARG A 794 53.98 28.37 -45.36
N LYS A 795 52.95 28.86 -44.68
CA LYS A 795 51.85 28.06 -44.12
C LYS A 795 50.57 28.29 -44.93
N GLY A 796 49.60 27.37 -44.85
CA GLY A 796 48.34 27.47 -45.61
C GLY A 796 48.45 27.11 -47.09
N SER A 797 47.39 27.33 -47.87
CA SER A 797 47.33 27.00 -49.30
C SER A 797 48.26 27.87 -50.14
N ILE A 798 48.75 27.34 -51.26
CA ILE A 798 49.62 28.06 -52.21
C ILE A 798 49.05 29.43 -52.59
N ASP A 799 47.75 29.53 -52.87
CA ASP A 799 47.11 30.81 -53.22
C ASP A 799 47.16 31.85 -52.10
N LEU A 800 47.05 31.43 -50.83
CA LEU A 800 47.16 32.33 -49.68
C LEU A 800 48.60 32.80 -49.47
N GLN A 801 49.57 31.91 -49.72
CA GLN A 801 50.98 32.26 -49.67
C GLN A 801 51.34 33.24 -50.78
N ILE A 802 50.82 33.05 -52.00
CA ILE A 802 50.96 34.00 -53.11
C ILE A 802 50.37 35.36 -52.70
N CYS A 803 49.15 35.39 -52.15
CA CYS A 803 48.53 36.63 -51.66
C CYS A 803 49.38 37.34 -50.58
N ALA A 804 49.91 36.57 -49.62
CA ALA A 804 50.75 37.11 -48.55
C ALA A 804 52.03 37.74 -49.11
N VAL A 805 52.74 37.00 -49.97
CA VAL A 805 53.98 37.49 -50.57
C VAL A 805 53.74 38.70 -51.46
N PHE A 806 52.65 38.70 -52.23
CA PHE A 806 52.24 39.82 -53.06
C PHE A 806 52.02 41.08 -52.22
N ILE A 807 51.24 40.97 -51.14
CA ILE A 807 50.93 42.09 -50.25
C ILE A 807 52.17 42.55 -49.46
N LEU A 808 53.05 41.63 -49.03
CA LEU A 808 54.30 41.96 -48.36
C LEU A 808 55.28 42.71 -49.28
N TYR A 809 55.34 42.30 -50.56
CA TYR A 809 56.19 42.92 -51.56
C TYR A 809 55.73 44.35 -51.89
N TYR A 810 54.46 44.53 -52.22
CA TYR A 810 53.95 45.84 -52.66
C TYR A 810 53.84 46.87 -51.53
N ASN A 811 53.64 46.42 -50.28
CA ASN A 811 53.64 47.32 -49.12
C ASN A 811 55.03 47.54 -48.51
N ASN A 812 56.11 47.04 -49.14
CA ASN A 812 57.50 47.16 -48.67
C ASN A 812 57.71 46.74 -47.20
N ILE A 813 56.99 45.71 -46.75
CA ILE A 813 57.07 45.27 -45.35
C ILE A 813 58.33 44.45 -45.11
N TRP A 814 58.70 43.58 -46.07
CA TRP A 814 59.92 42.77 -46.00
C TRP A 814 60.89 43.11 -47.12
N ASN A 815 62.19 42.99 -46.82
CA ASN A 815 63.25 43.12 -47.83
C ASN A 815 63.06 42.08 -48.93
N HIS A 816 63.20 42.52 -50.19
CA HIS A 816 63.06 41.66 -51.37
C HIS A 816 63.97 40.42 -51.34
N SER A 817 65.15 40.52 -50.72
CA SER A 817 66.07 39.40 -50.53
C SER A 817 65.49 38.26 -49.68
N LEU A 818 64.64 38.57 -48.70
CA LEU A 818 64.00 37.59 -47.81
C LEU A 818 62.82 36.87 -48.48
N LEU A 819 62.16 37.52 -49.45
CA LEU A 819 61.03 36.96 -50.18
C LEU A 819 61.47 36.15 -51.43
N LYS A 820 62.67 36.42 -51.97
CA LYS A 820 63.16 35.86 -53.23
C LYS A 820 63.07 34.33 -53.29
N ASP A 821 63.66 33.65 -52.31
CA ASP A 821 63.72 32.18 -52.32
C ASP A 821 62.33 31.54 -52.26
N TRP A 822 61.38 32.19 -51.58
CA TRP A 822 60.01 31.70 -51.48
C TRP A 822 59.20 31.99 -52.74
N ILE A 823 59.39 33.16 -53.37
CA ILE A 823 58.78 33.49 -54.67
C ILE A 823 59.22 32.48 -55.74
N VAL A 824 60.50 32.12 -55.77
CA VAL A 824 61.03 31.12 -56.71
C VAL A 824 60.39 29.75 -56.48
N HIS A 825 60.26 29.34 -55.21
CA HIS A 825 59.58 28.09 -54.87
C HIS A 825 58.11 28.11 -55.31
N LEU A 826 57.35 29.15 -54.98
CA LEU A 826 55.95 29.30 -55.37
C LEU A 826 55.78 29.31 -56.90
N TYR A 827 56.71 29.93 -57.63
CA TYR A 827 56.66 30.00 -59.09
C TYR A 827 56.95 28.65 -59.74
N LYS A 828 57.76 27.79 -59.12
CA LYS A 828 57.94 26.40 -59.56
C LYS A 828 56.67 25.57 -59.35
N GLU A 829 56.00 25.76 -58.22
CA GLU A 829 54.81 24.99 -57.82
C GLU A 829 53.52 25.42 -58.53
N ASN A 830 53.35 26.71 -58.88
CA ASN A 830 52.10 27.22 -59.48
C ASN A 830 52.33 28.28 -60.58
N ARG A 831 52.90 27.83 -61.71
CA ARG A 831 53.24 28.69 -62.87
C ARG A 831 52.06 29.37 -63.55
N SER A 832 50.84 28.85 -63.40
CA SER A 832 49.64 29.38 -64.07
C SER A 832 48.95 30.51 -63.30
N ASN A 833 49.43 30.87 -62.09
CA ASN A 833 48.86 31.96 -61.31
C ASN A 833 49.33 33.34 -61.84
N LYS A 834 48.38 34.14 -62.34
CA LYS A 834 48.63 35.46 -62.94
C LYS A 834 49.26 36.47 -61.99
N ASP A 835 48.90 36.45 -60.71
CA ASP A 835 49.42 37.40 -59.72
C ASP A 835 50.90 37.13 -59.42
N LEU A 836 51.27 35.85 -59.43
CA LEU A 836 52.65 35.42 -59.24
C LEU A 836 53.52 35.69 -60.48
N GLU A 837 52.99 35.46 -61.69
CA GLU A 837 53.64 35.84 -62.95
C GLU A 837 53.89 37.35 -63.01
N TYR A 838 52.90 38.16 -62.62
CA TYR A 838 53.02 39.61 -62.54
C TYR A 838 54.07 40.04 -61.51
N LEU A 839 54.08 39.44 -60.32
CA LEU A 839 55.06 39.71 -59.27
C LEU A 839 56.49 39.41 -59.71
N VAL A 840 56.71 38.24 -60.35
CA VAL A 840 58.03 37.86 -60.89
C VAL A 840 58.45 38.80 -62.02
N GLY A 841 57.51 39.20 -62.88
CA GLY A 841 57.75 40.19 -63.93
C GLY A 841 58.19 41.56 -63.39
N ASP A 842 57.53 42.07 -62.34
CA ASP A 842 57.88 43.36 -61.71
C ASP A 842 59.25 43.31 -61.00
N ILE A 843 59.55 42.21 -60.31
CA ILE A 843 60.88 41.99 -59.68
C ILE A 843 61.99 41.98 -60.73
N ASN A 844 61.78 41.32 -61.87
CA ASN A 844 62.77 41.27 -62.95
C ASN A 844 62.96 42.65 -63.60
N ARG A 845 61.90 43.46 -63.74
CA ARG A 845 62.00 44.83 -64.29
C ARG A 845 62.72 45.80 -63.36
N LYS A 846 62.56 45.68 -62.04
CA LYS A 846 63.20 46.57 -61.06
C LYS A 846 64.68 46.25 -60.78
N ASN A 847 65.20 45.12 -61.25
CA ASN A 847 66.54 44.60 -60.94
C ASN A 847 67.59 44.77 -62.07
N GLU A 848 67.45 45.75 -62.96
CA GLU A 848 68.45 46.07 -64.01
C GLU A 848 69.87 46.44 -63.47
N TYR A 849 70.11 46.42 -62.15
CA TYR A 849 71.45 46.51 -61.54
C TYR A 849 71.75 45.44 -60.46
N GLY A 850 71.34 44.18 -60.63
CA GLY A 850 72.06 43.05 -59.99
C GLY A 850 71.27 41.97 -59.26
N PHE A 851 70.10 41.55 -59.74
CA PHE A 851 69.41 40.36 -59.22
C PHE A 851 68.79 39.55 -60.37
N GLU A 852 69.56 38.66 -60.99
CA GLU A 852 68.98 37.58 -61.80
C GLU A 852 68.28 36.57 -60.88
N ILE A 853 67.01 36.27 -61.16
CA ILE A 853 66.40 35.01 -60.77
C ILE A 853 66.79 34.01 -61.87
N GLN A 854 67.91 33.30 -61.70
CA GLN A 854 68.22 32.18 -62.58
C GLN A 854 67.24 31.04 -62.32
N LEU A 855 66.23 30.94 -63.18
CA LEU A 855 65.31 29.81 -63.27
C LEU A 855 66.02 28.66 -64.00
N LEU A 856 66.70 27.79 -63.25
CA LEU A 856 66.86 26.38 -63.60
C LEU A 856 65.84 25.54 -62.82
#